data_AF-A0A257WDR7-F1
#
_entry.id   AF-A0A257WDR7-F1
#
_cell.length_a   1.000
_cell.length_b   1.000
_cell.length_c   1.000
_cell.angle_alpha   90.00
_cell.angle_beta   90.00
_cell.angle_gamma   90.00
#
_symmetry.space_group_name_H-M   'P 1'
#
loop_
_entity.id
_entity.type
_entity.pdbx_description
1 polymer ?
#
loop_
_entity_poly.entity_id
_entity_poly.type
_entity_poly.pdbx_seq_one_letter_code
_entity_poly.pdbx_strand_id
1 'polypeptide(L)'
;NLDWLDTIHKANSESPAFDEKFIYKRNEIQANSIDSILKKNTLFVGVGAAHLPGERGVIELLRRMGYRLRPIYMTKRDNQHKETIDKIRVPVKFQTEKSPDGFFQVEVPGKLYSYDKEDFFSQSHFADMANGSYYMVTRLRTHHRIWGDSEKDILRKTDSVLYENIPGKILSKTPIERNGYKGWDVVNRTRSGDVQRSQIYVTPFELLVFKVSGRGEYIRQGEEAKKFFESIKLKEYLAGSGVNWKPSFGGFKADFPHEPYMSINGDRFFEAVDKTNGMQFSVQHLNLTNFEQAGEDAFELQLLKESFGSGEYIDTLLRSEYTHSSGYPSLDAVYRHKQGQLVRARFIIRGPHVYSLIAQEPKSNTKADIKNIRFSPASDMFFQSFSLVPFEYGEEKEFQDSLMNFTIKSPWFPVKKNTIQLTPGYGRKIDDEWALNEFAQDNGRIKRYANDSTGESVFVGFNILPRYKEVEDSSFSDLNELPWLENSEDSARQVRYTREFTAKDSSKNWIYHLSDSGSSRMLRMHLRYKNGTYLAVFTQGDTLSAPSAFVRSFFEQLAPADTVKGYNPFTKKSTVFFTDIASGDTLTRQKAFNAVEDVEFDSTDLHQLIQTIEGLSWKDKKYLEVKSTMVRKMQEITTPASSDHLRKMYFQVGDTLSLQHTILNTLLSQQTAYAFDQFRSIIRREPPILEAASDDNDAYVSYGSYDRSGYDDDDFISTLEDSLPLTKTIFPDILPLVNLDDYRKPIMGLLETLIDSNLVKESDYNTYFSKFFLEARHSIRKQKVAEKLKSIQKAASEDDGDERDYAPSYGNNRNGNTELSRYAAILLPAYDTNPDVRDFVTAACFGPEVLPSSPGVVAIFAVSLERIRCSMPAQPTDKHVTAKAIQRVILNFMESLRGQRQEFWSSVSPWRRKR
;
A
#
# COMPACT_ATOMS: atom_id res chain seq x y z
N ASN A 1 23.70 -36.48 7.86
CA ASN A 1 23.63 -35.06 7.47
C ASN A 1 22.67 -34.79 6.32
N LEU A 2 22.68 -35.56 5.22
CA LEU A 2 21.74 -35.35 4.11
C LEU A 2 20.27 -35.61 4.50
N ASP A 3 19.99 -36.66 5.27
CA ASP A 3 18.61 -36.95 5.73
C ASP A 3 18.07 -35.86 6.68
N TRP A 4 18.96 -35.23 7.44
CA TRP A 4 18.61 -34.12 8.32
C TRP A 4 18.28 -32.86 7.52
N LEU A 5 19.00 -32.61 6.41
CA LEU A 5 18.69 -31.54 5.46
C LEU A 5 17.34 -31.76 4.78
N ASP A 6 17.00 -33.01 4.42
CA ASP A 6 15.69 -33.35 3.85
C ASP A 6 14.56 -33.08 4.86
N THR A 7 14.75 -33.49 6.13
CA THR A 7 13.78 -33.22 7.19
C THR A 7 13.61 -31.72 7.47
N ILE A 8 14.70 -30.95 7.55
CA ILE A 8 14.65 -29.50 7.76
C ILE A 8 13.97 -28.80 6.58
N HIS A 9 14.23 -29.25 5.36
CA HIS A 9 13.58 -28.68 4.19
C HIS A 9 12.08 -28.95 4.19
N LYS A 10 11.65 -30.19 4.46
CA LYS A 10 10.23 -30.55 4.56
C LYS A 10 9.51 -29.81 5.67
N ALA A 11 10.17 -29.61 6.82
CA ALA A 11 9.61 -28.85 7.94
C ALA A 11 9.45 -27.36 7.64
N ASN A 12 10.31 -26.79 6.78
CA ASN A 12 10.27 -25.39 6.36
C ASN A 12 9.59 -25.19 5.00
N SER A 13 8.93 -26.21 4.45
CA SER A 13 8.25 -26.10 3.16
C SER A 13 6.97 -25.28 3.29
N GLU A 14 6.79 -24.30 2.40
CA GLU A 14 5.59 -23.47 2.35
C GLU A 14 4.36 -24.25 1.86
N SER A 15 4.55 -25.20 0.92
CA SER A 15 3.49 -26.08 0.44
C SER A 15 4.02 -27.27 -0.38
N PRO A 16 3.25 -28.37 -0.50
CA PRO A 16 3.59 -29.47 -1.41
C PRO A 16 3.76 -29.04 -2.87
N ALA A 17 3.01 -28.03 -3.33
CA ALA A 17 3.10 -27.51 -4.69
C ALA A 17 4.40 -26.74 -4.94
N PHE A 18 4.90 -26.04 -3.92
CA PHE A 18 6.19 -25.36 -3.95
C PHE A 18 7.32 -26.39 -4.11
N ASP A 19 7.35 -27.42 -3.27
CA ASP A 19 8.37 -28.47 -3.33
C ASP A 19 8.39 -29.19 -4.69
N GLU A 20 7.21 -29.51 -5.22
CA GLU A 20 7.10 -30.17 -6.53
C GLU A 20 7.74 -29.32 -7.65
N LYS A 21 7.40 -28.03 -7.71
CA LYS A 21 7.84 -27.16 -8.82
C LYS A 21 9.26 -26.64 -8.64
N PHE A 22 9.63 -26.23 -7.43
CA PHE A 22 10.90 -25.53 -7.17
C PHE A 22 12.04 -26.45 -6.75
N ILE A 23 11.74 -27.68 -6.32
CA ILE A 23 12.76 -28.63 -5.87
C ILE A 23 12.73 -29.86 -6.75
N TYR A 24 11.67 -30.67 -6.70
CA TYR A 24 11.70 -32.00 -7.31
C TYR A 24 11.76 -31.96 -8.85
N LYS A 25 10.94 -31.14 -9.51
CA LYS A 25 11.01 -30.98 -10.98
C LYS A 25 12.34 -30.38 -11.44
N ARG A 26 12.92 -29.47 -10.65
CA ARG A 26 14.25 -28.93 -10.93
C ARG A 26 15.34 -29.99 -10.75
N ASN A 27 15.24 -30.87 -9.75
CA ASN A 27 16.17 -31.98 -9.57
C ASN A 27 16.15 -32.94 -10.76
N GLU A 28 14.97 -33.26 -11.30
CA GLU A 28 14.83 -34.08 -12.50
C GLU A 28 15.54 -33.44 -13.71
N ILE A 29 15.30 -32.15 -13.95
CA ILE A 29 15.95 -31.39 -15.04
C ILE A 29 17.47 -31.34 -14.84
N GLN A 30 17.92 -31.08 -13.61
CA GLN A 30 19.34 -31.04 -13.26
C GLN A 30 20.00 -32.40 -13.49
N ALA A 31 19.44 -33.50 -12.98
CA ALA A 31 19.99 -34.85 -13.15
C ALA A 31 20.07 -35.25 -14.63
N ASN A 32 19.02 -34.97 -15.41
CA ASN A 32 19.02 -35.23 -16.86
C ASN A 32 20.09 -34.40 -17.60
N SER A 33 20.29 -33.15 -17.20
CA SER A 33 21.31 -32.28 -17.78
C SER A 33 22.71 -32.78 -17.45
N ILE A 34 22.93 -33.22 -16.20
CA ILE A 34 24.20 -33.81 -15.74
C ILE A 34 24.50 -35.08 -16.54
N ASP A 35 23.54 -36.00 -16.67
CA ASP A 35 23.68 -37.24 -17.44
C ASP A 35 24.07 -36.97 -18.90
N SER A 36 23.38 -36.02 -19.55
CA SER A 36 23.64 -35.66 -20.94
C SER A 36 25.06 -35.13 -21.16
N ILE A 37 25.55 -34.28 -20.25
CA ILE A 37 26.88 -33.66 -20.37
C ILE A 37 27.99 -34.66 -20.02
N LEU A 38 27.81 -35.49 -18.97
CA LEU A 38 28.80 -36.47 -18.54
C LEU A 38 29.13 -37.53 -19.59
N LYS A 39 28.19 -37.82 -20.50
CA LYS A 39 28.44 -38.70 -21.66
C LYS A 39 29.47 -38.15 -22.64
N LYS A 40 29.76 -36.85 -22.61
CA LYS A 40 30.66 -36.17 -23.57
C LYS A 40 31.87 -35.54 -22.92
N ASN A 41 31.71 -34.98 -21.71
CA ASN A 41 32.73 -34.16 -21.05
C ASN A 41 32.78 -34.46 -19.55
N THR A 42 33.91 -34.15 -18.92
CA THR A 42 33.96 -34.07 -17.45
C THR A 42 33.20 -32.83 -17.00
N LEU A 43 32.39 -32.95 -15.94
CA LEU A 43 31.52 -31.88 -15.46
C LEU A 43 31.74 -31.60 -13.97
N PHE A 44 31.92 -30.32 -13.64
CA PHE A 44 31.78 -29.81 -12.28
C PHE A 44 30.40 -29.15 -12.15
N VAL A 45 29.63 -29.51 -11.11
CA VAL A 45 28.27 -29.01 -10.90
C VAL A 45 28.16 -28.35 -9.54
N GLY A 46 27.74 -27.09 -9.52
CA GLY A 46 27.27 -26.43 -8.30
C GLY A 46 25.76 -26.61 -8.17
N VAL A 47 25.30 -27.21 -7.07
CA VAL A 47 23.87 -27.40 -6.76
C VAL A 47 23.61 -26.94 -5.33
N GLY A 48 22.50 -26.24 -5.10
CA GLY A 48 22.07 -25.87 -3.75
C GLY A 48 21.82 -27.11 -2.89
N ALA A 49 22.18 -27.06 -1.61
CA ALA A 49 22.16 -28.21 -0.72
C ALA A 49 20.77 -28.89 -0.60
N ALA A 50 19.68 -28.12 -0.69
CA ALA A 50 18.31 -28.62 -0.62
C ALA A 50 17.94 -29.57 -1.78
N HIS A 51 18.62 -29.50 -2.92
CA HIS A 51 18.37 -30.36 -4.08
C HIS A 51 19.05 -31.73 -3.98
N LEU A 52 19.96 -31.91 -3.03
CA LEU A 52 20.79 -33.12 -2.93
C LEU A 52 20.09 -34.31 -2.28
N PRO A 53 19.42 -34.16 -1.11
CA PRO A 53 18.91 -35.30 -0.35
C PRO A 53 17.50 -35.73 -0.80
N GLY A 54 17.04 -36.85 -0.25
CA GLY A 54 15.70 -37.41 -0.51
C GLY A 54 15.62 -38.27 -1.77
N GLU A 55 14.52 -39.02 -1.91
CA GLU A 55 14.31 -39.96 -3.02
C GLU A 55 14.28 -39.30 -4.40
N ARG A 56 13.89 -38.02 -4.45
CA ARG A 56 13.86 -37.19 -5.66
C ARG A 56 14.99 -36.15 -5.64
N GLY A 57 15.99 -36.32 -4.78
CA GLY A 57 17.22 -35.54 -4.77
C GLY A 57 18.13 -35.93 -5.94
N VAL A 58 18.96 -34.98 -6.39
CA VAL A 58 19.87 -35.17 -7.53
C VAL A 58 20.81 -36.38 -7.31
N ILE A 59 21.24 -36.66 -6.07
CA ILE A 59 22.10 -37.80 -5.76
C ILE A 59 21.40 -39.13 -6.09
N GLU A 60 20.18 -39.32 -5.63
CA GLU A 60 19.41 -40.55 -5.87
C GLU A 60 18.99 -40.69 -7.33
N LEU A 61 18.62 -39.58 -7.98
CA LEU A 61 18.31 -39.59 -9.41
C LEU A 61 19.52 -40.05 -10.25
N LEU A 62 20.72 -39.54 -9.97
CA LEU A 62 21.93 -39.97 -10.67
C LEU A 62 22.29 -41.43 -10.37
N ARG A 63 22.10 -41.90 -9.12
CA ARG A 63 22.27 -43.33 -8.78
C ARG A 63 21.33 -44.23 -9.58
N ARG A 64 20.05 -43.84 -9.70
CA ARG A 64 19.05 -44.57 -10.52
C ARG A 64 19.40 -44.57 -12.00
N MET A 65 20.09 -43.55 -12.49
CA MET A 65 20.63 -43.49 -13.86
C MET A 65 21.90 -44.34 -14.06
N GLY A 66 22.37 -45.05 -13.02
CA GLY A 66 23.51 -45.96 -13.11
C GLY A 66 24.86 -45.34 -12.72
N TYR A 67 24.88 -44.09 -12.25
CA TYR A 67 26.12 -43.46 -11.79
C TYR A 67 26.54 -43.93 -10.40
N ARG A 68 27.84 -44.17 -10.21
CA ARG A 68 28.43 -44.45 -8.90
C ARG A 68 28.91 -43.15 -8.26
N LEU A 69 28.17 -42.67 -7.26
CA LEU A 69 28.51 -41.46 -6.51
C LEU A 69 29.27 -41.80 -5.23
N ARG A 70 30.38 -41.10 -4.98
CA ARG A 70 31.17 -41.22 -3.74
C ARG A 70 31.30 -39.84 -3.08
N PRO A 71 31.08 -39.72 -1.75
CA PRO A 71 31.36 -38.47 -1.06
C PRO A 71 32.87 -38.19 -1.07
N ILE A 72 33.24 -36.93 -1.31
CA ILE A 72 34.61 -36.44 -1.17
C ILE A 72 34.65 -35.59 0.09
N TYR A 73 35.31 -36.10 1.13
CA TYR A 73 35.52 -35.36 2.37
C TYR A 73 36.71 -34.40 2.18
N MET A 74 36.55 -33.14 2.59
CA MET A 74 37.69 -32.21 2.61
C MET A 74 38.73 -32.71 3.63
N THR A 75 39.92 -33.07 3.14
CA THR A 75 41.09 -33.36 3.99
C THR A 75 41.72 -32.06 4.51
N LYS A 76 42.79 -32.14 5.32
CA LYS A 76 43.60 -30.96 5.67
C LYS A 76 43.96 -30.20 4.40
N ARG A 77 43.63 -28.90 4.36
CA ARG A 77 43.87 -28.02 3.20
C ARG A 77 45.37 -27.92 2.94
N ASP A 78 45.81 -28.40 1.79
CA ASP A 78 47.15 -28.07 1.28
C ASP A 78 47.13 -26.62 0.82
N ASN A 79 47.61 -25.74 1.70
CA ASN A 79 47.65 -24.31 1.43
C ASN A 79 48.57 -23.97 0.25
N GLN A 80 49.65 -24.73 0.04
CA GLN A 80 50.57 -24.49 -1.08
C GLN A 80 49.95 -24.87 -2.42
N HIS A 81 49.27 -26.01 -2.48
CA HIS A 81 48.56 -26.40 -3.69
C HIS A 81 47.39 -25.45 -4.01
N LYS A 82 46.65 -25.02 -2.99
CA LYS A 82 45.60 -23.99 -3.14
C LYS A 82 46.17 -22.68 -3.66
N GLU A 83 47.26 -22.18 -3.08
CA GLU A 83 47.93 -20.97 -3.55
C GLU A 83 48.42 -21.08 -5.00
N THR A 84 48.84 -22.29 -5.42
CA THR A 84 49.26 -22.54 -6.79
C THR A 84 48.07 -22.46 -7.74
N ILE A 85 46.92 -23.04 -7.38
CA ILE A 85 45.68 -22.96 -8.17
C ILE A 85 45.14 -21.53 -8.22
N ASP A 86 45.13 -20.82 -7.09
CA ASP A 86 44.65 -19.42 -7.01
C ASP A 86 45.51 -18.44 -7.84
N LYS A 87 46.74 -18.84 -8.24
CA LYS A 87 47.61 -18.08 -9.15
C LYS A 87 47.38 -18.39 -10.64
N ILE A 88 46.61 -19.44 -10.97
CA ILE A 88 46.30 -19.78 -12.36
C ILE A 88 45.39 -18.70 -12.94
N ARG A 89 45.76 -18.19 -14.11
CA ARG A 89 44.96 -17.23 -14.86
C ARG A 89 44.36 -17.88 -16.09
N VAL A 90 43.06 -17.75 -16.21
CA VAL A 90 42.27 -18.20 -17.35
C VAL A 90 42.18 -17.06 -18.35
N PRO A 91 42.67 -17.22 -19.59
CA PRO A 91 42.57 -16.20 -20.61
C PRO A 91 41.12 -15.83 -20.90
N VAL A 92 40.85 -14.54 -21.05
CA VAL A 92 39.50 -14.02 -21.36
C VAL A 92 39.47 -13.30 -22.72
N LYS A 93 38.31 -13.29 -23.36
CA LYS A 93 38.09 -12.59 -24.64
C LYS A 93 37.38 -11.27 -24.39
N PHE A 94 37.98 -10.18 -24.83
CA PHE A 94 37.39 -8.85 -24.69
C PHE A 94 36.43 -8.56 -25.83
N GLN A 95 35.35 -7.87 -25.50
CA GLN A 95 34.40 -7.28 -26.44
C GLN A 95 34.17 -5.82 -26.08
N THR A 96 33.79 -5.01 -27.07
CA THR A 96 33.41 -3.62 -26.86
C THR A 96 31.98 -3.56 -26.31
N GLU A 97 31.84 -2.94 -25.15
CA GLU A 97 30.55 -2.54 -24.59
C GLU A 97 30.39 -1.02 -24.69
N LYS A 98 29.17 -0.59 -25.00
CA LYS A 98 28.77 0.82 -25.01
C LYS A 98 27.63 1.00 -24.02
N SER A 99 27.63 2.11 -23.31
CA SER A 99 26.50 2.45 -22.44
C SER A 99 25.22 2.66 -23.27
N PRO A 100 24.02 2.39 -22.71
CA PRO A 100 22.76 2.52 -23.45
C PRO A 100 22.51 3.91 -24.06
N ASP A 101 23.01 4.96 -23.41
CA ASP A 101 22.97 6.35 -23.86
C ASP A 101 24.18 6.77 -24.73
N GLY A 102 25.13 5.86 -24.97
CA GLY A 102 26.34 6.11 -25.75
C GLY A 102 27.37 7.03 -25.08
N PHE A 103 27.22 7.36 -23.79
CA PHE A 103 28.14 8.24 -23.08
C PHE A 103 29.54 7.64 -22.87
N PHE A 104 29.65 6.34 -22.60
CA PHE A 104 30.96 5.66 -22.51
C PHE A 104 31.04 4.41 -23.39
N GLN A 105 32.27 4.10 -23.78
CA GLN A 105 32.64 2.84 -24.43
C GLN A 105 33.86 2.26 -23.70
N VAL A 106 33.85 0.94 -23.48
CA VAL A 106 34.95 0.23 -22.82
C VAL A 106 35.05 -1.20 -23.35
N GLU A 107 36.25 -1.77 -23.38
CA GLU A 107 36.46 -3.19 -23.65
C GLU A 107 36.44 -3.99 -22.36
N VAL A 108 35.57 -5.01 -22.30
CA VAL A 108 35.39 -5.89 -21.14
C VAL A 108 35.34 -7.36 -21.57
N PRO A 109 35.68 -8.31 -20.68
CA PRO A 109 35.66 -9.75 -20.98
C PRO A 109 34.28 -10.38 -21.27
N GLY A 110 33.20 -9.61 -21.16
CA GLY A 110 31.84 -10.07 -21.43
C GLY A 110 30.83 -8.94 -21.19
N LYS A 111 29.55 -9.26 -21.34
CA LYS A 111 28.47 -8.27 -21.22
C LYS A 111 28.40 -7.69 -19.81
N LEU A 112 28.32 -6.36 -19.71
CA LEU A 112 28.02 -5.68 -18.45
C LEU A 112 26.53 -5.79 -18.14
N TYR A 113 26.19 -6.25 -16.94
CA TYR A 113 24.83 -6.34 -16.46
C TYR A 113 24.54 -5.18 -15.49
N SER A 114 23.57 -4.36 -15.85
CA SER A 114 23.13 -3.22 -15.04
C SER A 114 22.22 -3.65 -13.90
N TYR A 115 22.37 -2.97 -12.78
CA TYR A 115 21.55 -3.12 -11.59
C TYR A 115 21.26 -1.73 -11.02
N ASP A 116 20.09 -1.21 -11.36
CA ASP A 116 19.63 0.11 -10.95
C ASP A 116 18.72 -0.05 -9.73
N LYS A 117 19.27 0.28 -8.57
CA LYS A 117 18.60 0.13 -7.26
C LYS A 117 18.04 1.46 -6.74
N GLU A 118 18.62 2.58 -7.19
CA GLU A 118 18.36 3.94 -6.67
C GLU A 118 18.44 4.97 -7.82
N ASP A 119 17.69 6.07 -7.70
CA ASP A 119 17.49 7.03 -8.80
C ASP A 119 18.76 7.82 -9.21
N PHE A 120 19.70 8.00 -8.27
CA PHE A 120 20.93 8.78 -8.48
C PHE A 120 22.16 7.92 -8.82
N PHE A 121 22.03 6.60 -8.76
CA PHE A 121 23.13 5.65 -8.80
C PHE A 121 22.81 4.47 -9.73
N SER A 122 23.63 4.27 -10.75
CA SER A 122 23.56 3.07 -11.59
C SER A 122 24.89 2.33 -11.56
N GLN A 123 24.82 1.01 -11.56
CA GLN A 123 26.01 0.16 -11.58
C GLN A 123 25.84 -0.95 -12.60
N SER A 124 26.85 -1.14 -13.43
CA SER A 124 26.94 -2.24 -14.37
C SER A 124 28.17 -3.09 -14.04
N HIS A 125 28.01 -4.41 -13.93
CA HIS A 125 29.10 -5.31 -13.59
C HIS A 125 29.23 -6.50 -14.54
N PHE A 126 30.44 -7.02 -14.65
CA PHE A 126 30.75 -8.33 -15.21
C PHE A 126 31.60 -9.12 -14.21
N ALA A 127 31.12 -10.30 -13.82
CA ALA A 127 31.83 -11.20 -12.91
C ALA A 127 32.65 -12.23 -13.70
N ASP A 128 33.98 -12.10 -13.65
CA ASP A 128 34.91 -13.09 -14.17
C ASP A 128 35.13 -14.17 -13.10
N MET A 129 34.22 -15.14 -13.10
CA MET A 129 34.21 -16.23 -12.14
C MET A 129 35.45 -17.14 -12.27
N ALA A 130 36.08 -17.19 -13.45
CA ALA A 130 37.23 -18.05 -13.69
C ALA A 130 38.49 -17.53 -13.01
N ASN A 131 38.70 -16.20 -13.03
CA ASN A 131 39.85 -15.56 -12.37
C ASN A 131 39.52 -15.01 -10.97
N GLY A 132 38.27 -15.16 -10.51
CA GLY A 132 37.82 -14.53 -9.26
C GLY A 132 37.96 -13.01 -9.32
N SER A 133 37.71 -12.42 -10.48
CA SER A 133 37.82 -10.99 -10.73
C SER A 133 36.49 -10.41 -11.19
N TYR A 134 36.32 -9.09 -11.10
CA TYR A 134 35.14 -8.42 -11.62
C TYR A 134 35.47 -7.03 -12.16
N TYR A 135 34.69 -6.64 -13.16
CA TYR A 135 34.75 -5.36 -13.87
C TYR A 135 33.46 -4.62 -13.59
N MET A 136 33.57 -3.33 -13.30
CA MET A 136 32.44 -2.54 -12.84
C MET A 136 32.51 -1.13 -13.38
N VAL A 137 31.37 -0.60 -13.78
CA VAL A 137 31.18 0.81 -14.11
C VAL A 137 30.05 1.32 -13.23
N THR A 138 30.36 2.31 -12.40
CA THR A 138 29.40 3.01 -11.56
C THR A 138 29.21 4.43 -12.08
N ARG A 139 27.96 4.88 -12.15
CA ARG A 139 27.60 6.24 -12.52
C ARG A 139 26.83 6.87 -11.37
N LEU A 140 27.28 8.03 -10.93
CA LEU A 140 26.65 8.81 -9.87
C LEU A 140 26.25 10.17 -10.43
N ARG A 141 24.95 10.44 -10.51
CA ARG A 141 24.44 11.74 -10.95
C ARG A 141 24.79 12.78 -9.91
N THR A 142 25.42 13.87 -10.34
CA THR A 142 25.87 14.90 -9.40
C THR A 142 24.95 16.11 -9.39
N HIS A 143 24.31 16.43 -10.52
CA HIS A 143 23.56 17.68 -10.76
C HIS A 143 24.30 18.92 -10.22
N HIS A 144 25.62 18.88 -10.10
CA HIS A 144 26.38 19.76 -9.21
C HIS A 144 26.31 21.23 -9.62
N ARG A 145 26.11 21.49 -10.91
CA ARG A 145 25.93 22.85 -11.42
C ARG A 145 24.66 23.54 -10.92
N ILE A 146 23.56 22.82 -10.67
CA ILE A 146 22.34 23.42 -10.08
C ILE A 146 22.60 23.90 -8.64
N TRP A 147 23.55 23.28 -7.95
CA TRP A 147 24.06 23.68 -6.64
C TRP A 147 25.14 24.78 -6.74
N GLY A 148 25.53 25.12 -7.97
CA GLY A 148 26.60 26.06 -8.32
C GLY A 148 28.02 25.54 -8.04
N ASP A 149 28.19 24.25 -7.77
CA ASP A 149 29.54 23.68 -7.72
C ASP A 149 30.15 23.64 -9.12
N SER A 150 31.48 23.74 -9.22
CA SER A 150 32.22 23.45 -10.44
C SER A 150 32.71 22.00 -10.48
N GLU A 151 33.15 21.51 -11.65
CA GLU A 151 33.80 20.19 -11.74
C GLU A 151 35.04 20.09 -10.83
N LYS A 152 35.72 21.23 -10.57
CA LYS A 152 36.86 21.29 -9.63
C LYS A 152 36.40 21.07 -8.18
N ASP A 153 35.24 21.59 -7.81
CA ASP A 153 34.68 21.39 -6.48
C ASP A 153 34.29 19.94 -6.27
N ILE A 154 33.68 19.30 -7.29
CA ILE A 154 33.37 17.87 -7.25
C ILE A 154 34.64 17.04 -7.19
N LEU A 155 35.68 17.38 -7.95
CA LEU A 155 36.96 16.68 -7.90
C LEU A 155 37.61 16.77 -6.51
N ARG A 156 37.52 17.93 -5.85
CA ARG A 156 38.01 18.15 -4.47
C ARG A 156 37.18 17.36 -3.45
N LYS A 157 35.84 17.41 -3.53
CA LYS A 157 34.95 16.63 -2.67
C LYS A 157 35.19 15.12 -2.82
N THR A 158 35.37 14.67 -4.06
CA THR A 158 35.73 13.28 -4.38
C THR A 158 37.05 12.92 -3.68
N ASP A 159 38.08 13.76 -3.80
CA ASP A 159 39.38 13.49 -3.18
C ASP A 159 39.29 13.32 -1.66
N SER A 160 38.51 14.17 -0.99
CA SER A 160 38.30 14.11 0.47
C SER A 160 37.68 12.79 0.93
N VAL A 161 36.77 12.21 0.14
CA VAL A 161 36.06 10.97 0.53
C VAL A 161 36.81 9.68 0.15
N LEU A 162 37.81 9.76 -0.74
CA LEU A 162 38.57 8.57 -1.16
C LEU A 162 39.28 7.88 0.00
N TYR A 163 39.81 8.64 0.97
CA TYR A 163 40.56 8.06 2.08
C TYR A 163 39.68 7.18 2.98
N GLU A 164 38.41 7.57 3.17
CA GLU A 164 37.46 6.84 4.02
C GLU A 164 36.77 5.69 3.28
N ASN A 165 36.57 5.83 1.97
CA ASN A 165 35.73 4.92 1.18
C ASN A 165 36.51 3.89 0.35
N ILE A 166 37.83 4.03 0.21
CA ILE A 166 38.66 3.03 -0.49
C ILE A 166 39.09 1.93 0.50
N PRO A 167 38.73 0.66 0.26
CA PRO A 167 38.99 -0.41 1.22
C PRO A 167 40.49 -0.74 1.34
N GLY A 168 40.97 -0.81 2.58
CA GLY A 168 42.34 -1.22 2.89
C GLY A 168 43.34 -0.07 2.73
N LYS A 169 44.48 -0.33 2.09
CA LYS A 169 45.58 0.63 1.93
C LYS A 169 45.64 1.15 0.49
N ILE A 170 45.54 2.46 0.31
CA ILE A 170 45.84 3.10 -0.99
C ILE A 170 47.34 2.95 -1.26
N LEU A 171 47.67 2.33 -2.40
CA LEU A 171 49.02 2.08 -2.89
C LEU A 171 49.49 3.22 -3.81
N SER A 172 48.57 3.76 -4.63
CA SER A 172 48.81 4.93 -5.46
C SER A 172 47.51 5.71 -5.70
N LYS A 173 47.63 7.03 -5.82
CA LYS A 173 46.58 7.95 -6.25
C LYS A 173 47.22 8.98 -7.18
N THR A 174 46.86 8.97 -8.46
CA THR A 174 47.44 9.88 -9.46
C THR A 174 46.35 10.62 -10.22
N PRO A 175 46.51 11.93 -10.49
CA PRO A 175 45.56 12.65 -11.32
C PRO A 175 45.61 12.11 -12.75
N ILE A 176 44.45 12.01 -13.39
CA ILE A 176 44.30 11.55 -14.78
C ILE A 176 43.36 12.47 -15.55
N GLU A 177 43.49 12.46 -16.87
CA GLU A 177 42.60 13.16 -17.80
C GLU A 177 42.29 12.27 -19.00
N ARG A 178 41.03 12.21 -19.40
CA ARG A 178 40.56 11.45 -20.56
C ARG A 178 39.46 12.23 -21.27
N ASN A 179 39.59 12.48 -22.57
CA ASN A 179 38.57 13.20 -23.35
C ASN A 179 38.17 14.55 -22.71
N GLY A 180 39.13 15.27 -22.13
CA GLY A 180 38.91 16.55 -21.43
C GLY A 180 38.26 16.46 -20.04
N TYR A 181 37.99 15.26 -19.53
CA TYR A 181 37.47 15.02 -18.18
C TYR A 181 38.57 14.64 -17.21
N LYS A 182 38.64 15.35 -16.08
CA LYS A 182 39.65 15.16 -15.04
C LYS A 182 39.20 14.15 -14.00
N GLY A 183 40.17 13.52 -13.35
CA GLY A 183 39.88 12.38 -12.51
C GLY A 183 41.04 11.90 -11.65
N TRP A 184 40.83 10.75 -11.01
CA TRP A 184 41.81 10.05 -10.18
C TRP A 184 41.96 8.59 -10.62
N ASP A 185 43.20 8.13 -10.76
CA ASP A 185 43.54 6.71 -10.84
C ASP A 185 44.03 6.25 -9.47
N VAL A 186 43.31 5.31 -8.87
CA VAL A 186 43.54 4.82 -7.51
C VAL A 186 43.81 3.33 -7.56
N VAL A 187 44.94 2.91 -6.99
CA VAL A 187 45.24 1.48 -6.77
C VAL A 187 45.29 1.25 -5.27
N ASN A 188 44.55 0.26 -4.76
CA ASN A 188 44.52 -0.08 -3.35
C ASN A 188 44.71 -1.59 -3.13
N ARG A 189 45.18 -1.96 -1.94
CA ARG A 189 45.23 -3.34 -1.46
C ARG A 189 44.22 -3.49 -0.32
N THR A 190 43.28 -4.41 -0.46
CA THR A 190 42.26 -4.70 0.54
C THR A 190 42.89 -5.36 1.78
N ARG A 191 42.12 -5.50 2.87
CA ARG A 191 42.55 -6.26 4.05
C ARG A 191 42.80 -7.74 3.76
N SER A 192 42.15 -8.31 2.75
CA SER A 192 42.38 -9.70 2.29
C SER A 192 43.67 -9.85 1.47
N GLY A 193 44.35 -8.76 1.11
CA GLY A 193 45.57 -8.76 0.30
C GLY A 193 45.32 -8.60 -1.20
N ASP A 194 44.06 -8.51 -1.63
CA ASP A 194 43.68 -8.36 -3.03
C ASP A 194 43.92 -6.94 -3.53
N VAL A 195 44.42 -6.80 -4.75
CA VAL A 195 44.62 -5.49 -5.38
C VAL A 195 43.37 -5.09 -6.16
N GLN A 196 42.98 -3.82 -6.04
CA GLN A 196 41.94 -3.19 -6.83
C GLN A 196 42.50 -1.95 -7.52
N ARG A 197 41.96 -1.61 -8.69
CA ARG A 197 42.22 -0.35 -9.38
C ARG A 197 40.91 0.30 -9.78
N SER A 198 40.84 1.62 -9.62
CA SER A 198 39.69 2.42 -9.99
C SER A 198 40.13 3.67 -10.74
N GLN A 199 39.52 3.97 -11.88
CA GLN A 199 39.64 5.26 -12.56
C GLN A 199 38.32 6.02 -12.41
N ILE A 200 38.39 7.20 -11.81
CA ILE A 200 37.25 8.05 -11.47
C ILE A 200 37.31 9.28 -12.35
N TYR A 201 36.25 9.60 -13.08
CA TYR A 201 36.16 10.78 -13.94
C TYR A 201 35.00 11.68 -13.51
N VAL A 202 35.27 12.98 -13.40
CA VAL A 202 34.27 14.00 -13.11
C VAL A 202 33.84 14.66 -14.41
N THR A 203 32.56 14.57 -14.72
CA THR A 203 31.94 15.18 -15.90
C THR A 203 30.97 16.29 -15.47
N PRO A 204 30.50 17.14 -16.40
CA PRO A 204 29.44 18.11 -16.18
C PRO A 204 28.15 17.57 -15.54
N PHE A 205 27.83 16.29 -15.73
CA PHE A 205 26.53 15.71 -15.38
C PHE A 205 26.66 14.67 -14.26
N GLU A 206 27.69 13.83 -14.34
CA GLU A 206 27.87 12.68 -13.47
C GLU A 206 29.35 12.40 -13.12
N LEU A 207 29.54 11.61 -12.08
CA LEU A 207 30.80 11.00 -11.71
C LEU A 207 30.80 9.54 -12.19
N LEU A 208 31.81 9.18 -12.97
CA LEU A 208 32.01 7.83 -13.48
C LEU A 208 33.12 7.13 -12.71
N VAL A 209 32.88 5.91 -12.22
CA VAL A 209 33.88 5.05 -11.57
C VAL A 209 34.02 3.76 -12.36
N PHE A 210 35.14 3.60 -13.04
CA PHE A 210 35.55 2.35 -13.66
C PHE A 210 36.41 1.59 -12.66
N LYS A 211 36.05 0.35 -12.32
CA LYS A 211 36.76 -0.44 -11.30
C LYS A 211 37.02 -1.86 -11.78
N VAL A 212 38.22 -2.35 -11.49
CA VAL A 212 38.57 -3.76 -11.59
C VAL A 212 39.10 -4.23 -10.24
N SER A 213 38.59 -5.36 -9.77
CA SER A 213 39.07 -6.04 -8.58
C SER A 213 39.37 -7.49 -8.94
N GLY A 214 40.48 -8.02 -8.45
CA GLY A 214 40.81 -9.43 -8.65
C GLY A 214 41.68 -9.96 -7.51
N ARG A 215 41.77 -11.29 -7.40
CA ARG A 215 42.52 -11.93 -6.32
C ARG A 215 44.01 -11.63 -6.37
N GLY A 216 44.59 -11.39 -5.21
CA GLY A 216 46.03 -11.15 -5.02
C GLY A 216 46.57 -10.08 -5.99
N GLU A 217 47.54 -10.47 -6.83
CA GLU A 217 48.24 -9.59 -7.76
C GLU A 217 47.63 -9.56 -9.18
N TYR A 218 46.38 -10.04 -9.35
CA TYR A 218 45.66 -10.05 -10.64
C TYR A 218 45.82 -8.73 -11.42
N ILE A 219 45.56 -7.60 -10.74
CA ILE A 219 45.61 -6.26 -11.34
C ILE A 219 47.02 -5.84 -11.78
N ARG A 220 48.07 -6.21 -11.04
CA ARG A 220 49.43 -5.72 -11.28
C ARG A 220 50.22 -6.56 -12.26
N GLN A 221 49.99 -7.87 -12.27
CA GLN A 221 50.71 -8.80 -13.13
C GLN A 221 49.95 -9.10 -14.43
N GLY A 222 48.73 -8.58 -14.62
CA GLY A 222 47.85 -8.89 -15.77
C GLY A 222 47.68 -7.74 -16.75
N GLU A 223 47.55 -8.08 -18.03
CA GLU A 223 47.26 -7.10 -19.09
C GLU A 223 45.75 -6.79 -19.18
N GLU A 224 44.89 -7.62 -18.57
CA GLU A 224 43.44 -7.51 -18.65
C GLU A 224 42.93 -6.21 -18.02
N ALA A 225 43.44 -5.84 -16.84
CA ALA A 225 43.08 -4.58 -16.18
C ALA A 225 43.58 -3.38 -17.00
N LYS A 226 44.81 -3.46 -17.53
CA LYS A 226 45.38 -2.41 -18.38
C LYS A 226 44.55 -2.19 -19.64
N LYS A 227 44.20 -3.26 -20.34
CA LYS A 227 43.35 -3.23 -21.54
C LYS A 227 41.98 -2.59 -21.26
N PHE A 228 41.34 -2.96 -20.15
CA PHE A 228 40.08 -2.32 -19.72
C PHE A 228 40.24 -0.80 -19.55
N PHE A 229 41.21 -0.34 -18.77
CA PHE A 229 41.38 1.10 -18.48
C PHE A 229 41.89 1.92 -19.68
N GLU A 230 42.73 1.34 -20.55
CA GLU A 230 43.22 2.01 -21.76
C GLU A 230 42.15 2.14 -22.84
N SER A 231 41.15 1.24 -22.82
CA SER A 231 40.05 1.23 -23.80
C SER A 231 38.92 2.24 -23.50
N ILE A 232 38.94 2.90 -22.33
CA ILE A 232 37.88 3.83 -21.93
C ILE A 232 37.83 5.02 -22.90
N LYS A 233 36.67 5.20 -23.53
CA LYS A 233 36.33 6.37 -24.33
C LYS A 233 35.08 7.02 -23.76
N LEU A 234 35.16 8.33 -23.52
CA LEU A 234 34.05 9.13 -23.01
C LEU A 234 33.56 10.10 -24.09
N LYS A 235 32.25 10.27 -24.22
CA LYS A 235 31.64 11.20 -25.18
C LYS A 235 31.99 12.63 -24.78
N GLU A 236 32.53 13.39 -25.73
CA GLU A 236 32.82 14.81 -25.55
C GLU A 236 31.62 15.65 -25.99
N TYR A 237 31.22 16.58 -25.14
CA TYR A 237 30.25 17.62 -25.48
C TYR A 237 30.99 18.90 -25.84
N LEU A 238 31.24 19.08 -27.14
CA LEU A 238 31.84 20.28 -27.70
C LEU A 238 30.76 21.34 -27.89
N ALA A 239 31.11 22.61 -27.66
CA ALA A 239 30.20 23.73 -27.93
C ALA A 239 29.88 23.75 -29.44
N GLY A 240 28.61 23.56 -29.80
CA GLY A 240 28.12 23.59 -31.17
C GLY A 240 27.43 24.91 -31.51
N SER A 241 27.10 25.10 -32.78
CA SER A 241 26.37 26.25 -33.33
C SER A 241 24.88 26.29 -32.96
N GLY A 242 24.48 25.71 -31.83
CA GLY A 242 23.09 25.39 -31.52
C GLY A 242 22.59 24.19 -32.35
N VAL A 243 21.86 23.28 -31.70
CA VAL A 243 21.23 22.11 -32.33
C VAL A 243 19.76 22.07 -31.92
N ASN A 244 18.86 22.12 -32.90
CA ASN A 244 17.46 21.80 -32.68
C ASN A 244 17.34 20.29 -32.45
N TRP A 245 17.21 19.89 -31.19
CA TRP A 245 17.27 18.50 -30.78
C TRP A 245 15.92 18.01 -30.27
N LYS A 246 15.63 16.72 -30.54
CA LYS A 246 14.49 15.99 -29.98
C LYS A 246 14.96 14.60 -29.51
N PRO A 247 14.37 14.02 -28.46
CA PRO A 247 14.60 12.62 -28.10
C PRO A 247 14.19 11.70 -29.25
N SER A 248 14.84 10.53 -29.35
CA SER A 248 14.51 9.52 -30.36
C SER A 248 13.09 8.95 -30.22
N PHE A 249 12.48 9.09 -29.05
CA PHE A 249 11.11 8.70 -28.73
C PHE A 249 10.13 9.89 -28.73
N GLY A 250 10.54 11.08 -29.20
CA GLY A 250 9.69 12.27 -29.23
C GLY A 250 9.42 12.89 -27.86
N GLY A 251 8.25 13.50 -27.68
CA GLY A 251 7.82 14.19 -26.45
C GLY A 251 8.04 15.71 -26.50
N PHE A 252 9.26 16.17 -26.80
CA PHE A 252 9.55 17.58 -27.01
C PHE A 252 10.68 17.80 -28.02
N LYS A 253 10.84 19.05 -28.47
CA LYS A 253 12.04 19.54 -29.17
C LYS A 253 12.44 20.91 -28.64
N ALA A 254 13.73 21.21 -28.62
CA ALA A 254 14.28 22.51 -28.23
C ALA A 254 15.69 22.72 -28.80
N ASP A 255 16.12 23.97 -28.87
CA ASP A 255 17.49 24.33 -29.26
C ASP A 255 18.44 24.25 -28.06
N PHE A 256 19.40 23.34 -28.12
CA PHE A 256 20.47 23.20 -27.14
C PHE A 256 21.82 23.65 -27.72
N PRO A 257 22.81 24.03 -26.89
CA PRO A 257 24.16 24.35 -27.38
C PRO A 257 24.87 23.17 -28.04
N HIS A 258 24.48 21.95 -27.71
CA HIS A 258 24.94 20.69 -28.28
C HIS A 258 23.88 19.62 -28.04
N GLU A 259 24.05 18.41 -28.58
CA GLU A 259 23.19 17.26 -28.24
C GLU A 259 23.18 17.06 -26.71
N PRO A 260 22.03 17.10 -26.01
CA PRO A 260 21.99 17.03 -24.57
C PRO A 260 22.40 15.64 -24.05
N TYR A 261 22.98 15.62 -22.85
CA TYR A 261 23.12 14.43 -22.04
C TYR A 261 21.74 13.95 -21.60
N MET A 262 21.40 12.71 -21.92
CA MET A 262 20.09 12.12 -21.63
C MET A 262 20.23 11.07 -20.54
N SER A 263 19.35 11.14 -19.55
CA SER A 263 19.38 10.30 -18.39
C SER A 263 17.97 9.85 -18.02
N ILE A 264 17.71 8.55 -18.10
CA ILE A 264 16.38 7.94 -17.91
C ILE A 264 16.49 6.92 -16.77
N ASN A 265 15.89 7.22 -15.61
CA ASN A 265 15.72 6.28 -14.50
C ASN A 265 14.51 6.73 -13.69
N GLY A 266 13.31 6.28 -14.08
CA GLY A 266 12.02 6.86 -13.67
C GLY A 266 11.74 8.20 -14.35
N ASP A 267 12.47 9.21 -13.92
CA ASP A 267 12.48 10.56 -14.48
C ASP A 267 13.46 10.71 -15.64
N ARG A 268 13.18 11.66 -16.53
CA ARG A 268 13.99 11.94 -17.72
C ARG A 268 14.62 13.31 -17.61
N PHE A 269 15.94 13.34 -17.63
CA PHE A 269 16.73 14.57 -17.61
C PHE A 269 17.47 14.72 -18.93
N PHE A 270 17.41 15.92 -19.51
CA PHE A 270 18.10 16.30 -20.74
C PHE A 270 18.91 17.55 -20.45
N GLU A 271 20.21 17.39 -20.25
CA GLU A 271 21.08 18.46 -19.76
C GLU A 271 22.14 18.84 -20.81
N ALA A 272 22.40 20.14 -20.96
CA ALA A 272 23.48 20.64 -21.80
C ALA A 272 24.23 21.76 -21.11
N VAL A 273 25.50 21.91 -21.43
CA VAL A 273 26.38 22.92 -20.84
C VAL A 273 27.08 23.67 -21.95
N ASP A 274 26.84 24.98 -22.01
CA ASP A 274 27.65 25.88 -22.82
C ASP A 274 28.86 26.31 -22.02
N LYS A 275 29.97 25.58 -22.19
CA LYS A 275 31.25 25.86 -21.51
C LYS A 275 31.82 27.23 -21.90
N THR A 276 31.50 27.76 -23.08
CA THR A 276 32.02 29.04 -23.58
C THR A 276 31.39 30.21 -22.82
N ASN A 277 30.07 30.17 -22.64
CA ASN A 277 29.32 31.23 -21.98
C ASN A 277 29.05 30.96 -20.49
N GLY A 278 29.44 29.78 -19.98
CA GLY A 278 29.22 29.39 -18.59
C GLY A 278 27.75 29.15 -18.25
N MET A 279 26.96 28.70 -19.22
CA MET A 279 25.52 28.46 -19.08
C MET A 279 25.19 26.97 -18.96
N GLN A 280 24.08 26.68 -18.29
CA GLN A 280 23.49 25.34 -18.24
C GLN A 280 22.04 25.39 -18.68
N PHE A 281 21.63 24.35 -19.41
CA PHE A 281 20.27 24.13 -19.85
C PHE A 281 19.82 22.74 -19.41
N SER A 282 18.58 22.63 -18.96
CA SER A 282 17.97 21.35 -18.60
C SER A 282 16.51 21.32 -19.04
N VAL A 283 16.08 20.20 -19.60
CA VAL A 283 14.66 19.82 -19.64
C VAL A 283 14.50 18.61 -18.72
N GLN A 284 13.59 18.72 -17.76
CA GLN A 284 13.20 17.62 -16.88
C GLN A 284 11.80 17.19 -17.30
N HIS A 285 11.61 15.92 -17.60
CA HIS A 285 10.32 15.32 -17.92
C HIS A 285 9.97 14.29 -16.85
N LEU A 286 9.06 14.71 -15.98
CA LEU A 286 8.53 13.94 -14.86
C LEU A 286 7.18 13.34 -15.26
N ASN A 287 6.88 12.17 -14.69
CA ASN A 287 5.58 11.54 -14.85
C ASN A 287 4.87 11.50 -13.49
N LEU A 288 3.90 12.40 -13.30
CA LEU A 288 3.11 12.51 -12.09
C LEU A 288 1.74 11.91 -12.34
N THR A 289 1.60 10.62 -12.00
CA THR A 289 0.31 9.93 -12.08
C THR A 289 -0.40 9.98 -10.74
N ASN A 290 -1.64 10.47 -10.73
CA ASN A 290 -2.54 10.43 -9.59
C ASN A 290 -3.93 10.00 -10.07
N PHE A 291 -4.38 8.82 -9.64
CA PHE A 291 -5.66 8.23 -10.01
C PHE A 291 -6.80 8.61 -9.05
N GLU A 292 -6.51 9.28 -7.92
CA GLU A 292 -7.47 9.73 -6.90
C GLU A 292 -7.96 11.16 -7.13
N GLN A 293 -7.13 12.01 -7.76
CA GLN A 293 -7.45 13.42 -7.95
C GLN A 293 -6.99 13.91 -9.33
N ALA A 294 -7.84 14.72 -9.97
CA ALA A 294 -7.48 15.47 -11.18
C ALA A 294 -7.31 16.93 -10.80
N GLY A 295 -6.24 17.24 -10.05
CA GLY A 295 -5.98 18.58 -9.53
C GLY A 295 -5.94 19.66 -10.62
N GLU A 296 -6.33 20.88 -10.27
CA GLU A 296 -6.29 22.03 -11.16
C GLU A 296 -4.85 22.36 -11.60
N ASP A 297 -4.64 22.58 -12.90
CA ASP A 297 -3.30 22.85 -13.45
C ASP A 297 -2.67 24.10 -12.83
N ALA A 298 -3.48 25.13 -12.52
CA ALA A 298 -2.99 26.37 -11.91
C ALA A 298 -2.40 26.13 -10.52
N PHE A 299 -3.06 25.30 -9.69
CA PHE A 299 -2.57 24.92 -8.38
C PHE A 299 -1.29 24.09 -8.49
N GLU A 300 -1.24 23.12 -9.40
CA GLU A 300 -0.05 22.29 -9.60
C GLU A 300 1.15 23.09 -10.11
N LEU A 301 0.94 24.02 -11.04
CA LEU A 301 1.99 24.93 -11.52
C LEU A 301 2.55 25.79 -10.38
N GLN A 302 1.68 26.27 -9.48
CA GLN A 302 2.10 26.98 -8.28
C GLN A 302 2.93 26.09 -7.36
N LEU A 303 2.50 24.84 -7.15
CA LEU A 303 3.22 23.86 -6.33
C LEU A 303 4.60 23.54 -6.91
N LEU A 304 4.71 23.36 -8.23
CA LEU A 304 6.00 23.14 -8.92
C LEU A 304 6.94 24.34 -8.74
N LYS A 305 6.41 25.56 -8.87
CA LYS A 305 7.15 26.80 -8.63
C LYS A 305 7.66 26.87 -7.18
N GLU A 306 6.79 26.63 -6.20
CA GLU A 306 7.16 26.68 -4.78
C GLU A 306 8.16 25.57 -4.41
N SER A 307 7.95 24.35 -4.91
CA SER A 307 8.87 23.22 -4.73
C SER A 307 10.26 23.55 -5.26
N PHE A 308 10.36 24.02 -6.51
CA PHE A 308 11.64 24.40 -7.09
C PHE A 308 12.30 25.57 -6.34
N GLY A 309 11.51 26.58 -5.97
CA GLY A 309 11.98 27.74 -5.21
C GLY A 309 12.42 27.43 -3.78
N SER A 310 11.95 26.31 -3.21
CA SER A 310 12.34 25.85 -1.87
C SER A 310 13.70 25.15 -1.82
N GLY A 311 14.31 24.87 -2.99
CA GLY A 311 15.62 24.24 -3.08
C GLY A 311 16.69 25.03 -2.34
N GLU A 312 17.56 24.34 -1.60
CA GLU A 312 18.58 24.99 -0.75
C GLU A 312 19.56 25.89 -1.52
N TYR A 313 19.65 25.73 -2.83
CA TYR A 313 20.50 26.50 -3.73
C TYR A 313 19.85 27.81 -4.21
N ILE A 314 18.53 27.97 -4.00
CA ILE A 314 17.79 29.19 -4.31
C ILE A 314 17.84 30.16 -3.13
N ASP A 315 18.04 31.45 -3.45
CA ASP A 315 17.97 32.55 -2.48
C ASP A 315 16.58 33.16 -2.47
N THR A 316 16.12 33.67 -3.62
CA THR A 316 14.84 34.40 -3.72
C THR A 316 14.16 34.19 -5.07
N LEU A 317 12.82 34.16 -5.07
CA LEU A 317 12.01 34.30 -6.29
C LEU A 317 11.95 35.78 -6.70
N LEU A 318 12.29 36.09 -7.95
CA LEU A 318 12.34 37.46 -8.47
C LEU A 318 11.10 37.84 -9.28
N ARG A 319 10.60 36.91 -10.09
CA ARG A 319 9.42 37.10 -10.94
C ARG A 319 8.76 35.75 -11.22
N SER A 320 7.43 35.73 -11.30
CA SER A 320 6.68 34.61 -11.86
C SER A 320 5.45 35.09 -12.62
N GLU A 321 5.06 34.36 -13.67
CA GLU A 321 3.92 34.71 -14.51
C GLU A 321 3.31 33.45 -15.14
N TYR A 322 1.98 33.35 -15.11
CA TYR A 322 1.26 32.32 -15.85
C TYR A 322 1.31 32.60 -17.35
N THR A 323 1.53 31.55 -18.13
CA THR A 323 1.63 31.63 -19.58
C THR A 323 1.06 30.37 -20.22
N HIS A 324 1.17 30.25 -21.54
CA HIS A 324 0.84 29.04 -22.27
C HIS A 324 2.01 28.63 -23.16
N SER A 325 2.35 27.34 -23.18
CA SER A 325 3.37 26.79 -24.07
C SER A 325 2.81 25.65 -24.89
N SER A 326 2.86 25.75 -26.21
CA SER A 326 2.31 24.75 -27.14
C SER A 326 0.82 24.42 -26.88
N GLY A 327 0.04 25.39 -26.40
CA GLY A 327 -1.38 25.21 -26.05
C GLY A 327 -1.66 24.69 -24.64
N TYR A 328 -0.62 24.41 -23.84
CA TYR A 328 -0.76 23.91 -22.47
C TYR A 328 -0.55 25.02 -21.43
N PRO A 329 -1.24 24.97 -20.28
CA PRO A 329 -0.94 25.82 -19.14
C PRO A 329 0.52 25.73 -18.72
N SER A 330 1.12 26.88 -18.43
CA SER A 330 2.52 26.96 -18.06
C SER A 330 2.76 28.08 -17.06
N LEU A 331 3.88 28.02 -16.35
CA LEU A 331 4.32 29.07 -15.44
C LEU A 331 5.80 29.35 -15.65
N ASP A 332 6.11 30.61 -15.98
CA ASP A 332 7.47 31.12 -16.05
C ASP A 332 7.88 31.68 -14.70
N ALA A 333 9.07 31.33 -14.24
CA ALA A 333 9.64 31.82 -12.99
C ALA A 333 11.11 32.17 -13.16
N VAL A 334 11.55 33.18 -12.40
CA VAL A 334 12.94 33.65 -12.38
C VAL A 334 13.39 33.71 -10.93
N TYR A 335 14.47 33.00 -10.62
CA TYR A 335 15.04 32.91 -9.29
C TYR A 335 16.45 33.50 -9.25
N ARG A 336 16.84 33.94 -8.06
CA ARG A 336 18.23 34.23 -7.71
C ARG A 336 18.82 33.00 -7.04
N HIS A 337 19.92 32.50 -7.59
CA HIS A 337 20.73 31.45 -6.97
C HIS A 337 21.57 32.05 -5.83
N LYS A 338 21.86 31.29 -4.77
CA LYS A 338 22.68 31.75 -3.63
C LYS A 338 24.09 32.23 -4.03
N GLN A 339 24.62 31.76 -5.15
CA GLN A 339 25.90 32.21 -5.69
C GLN A 339 25.81 33.47 -6.57
N GLY A 340 24.61 34.05 -6.73
CA GLY A 340 24.36 35.30 -7.44
C GLY A 340 23.96 35.17 -8.92
N GLN A 341 23.86 33.94 -9.44
CA GLN A 341 23.36 33.66 -10.79
C GLN A 341 21.84 33.83 -10.88
N LEU A 342 21.34 34.05 -12.10
CA LEU A 342 19.92 34.00 -12.39
C LEU A 342 19.54 32.62 -12.93
N VAL A 343 18.42 32.08 -12.45
CA VAL A 343 17.85 30.82 -12.92
C VAL A 343 16.48 31.11 -13.50
N ARG A 344 16.32 30.86 -14.80
CA ARG A 344 15.03 30.94 -15.48
C ARG A 344 14.43 29.53 -15.52
N ALA A 345 13.17 29.39 -15.15
CA ALA A 345 12.43 28.15 -15.20
C ALA A 345 11.08 28.34 -15.90
N ARG A 346 10.63 27.32 -16.64
CA ARG A 346 9.26 27.20 -17.18
C ARG A 346 8.73 25.82 -16.83
N PHE A 347 7.59 25.79 -16.14
CA PHE A 347 6.87 24.57 -15.81
C PHE A 347 5.69 24.43 -16.77
N ILE A 348 5.47 23.23 -17.30
CA ILE A 348 4.41 22.92 -18.28
C ILE A 348 3.76 21.62 -17.87
N ILE A 349 2.42 21.59 -17.81
CA ILE A 349 1.65 20.40 -17.50
C ILE A 349 0.94 19.92 -18.76
N ARG A 350 1.13 18.64 -19.10
CA ARG A 350 0.44 17.93 -20.18
C ARG A 350 -0.12 16.62 -19.62
N GLY A 351 -1.31 16.68 -19.05
CA GLY A 351 -1.89 15.55 -18.33
C GLY A 351 -0.93 15.05 -17.25
N PRO A 352 -0.52 13.76 -17.24
CA PRO A 352 0.43 13.23 -16.25
C PRO A 352 1.88 13.65 -16.51
N HIS A 353 2.18 14.26 -17.66
CA HIS A 353 3.55 14.64 -18.02
C HIS A 353 3.84 16.09 -17.61
N VAL A 354 4.83 16.26 -16.75
CA VAL A 354 5.32 17.58 -16.34
C VAL A 354 6.69 17.85 -16.95
N TYR A 355 6.81 18.97 -17.66
CA TYR A 355 8.07 19.44 -18.21
C TYR A 355 8.56 20.67 -17.44
N SER A 356 9.81 20.61 -16.97
CA SER A 356 10.52 21.74 -16.36
C SER A 356 11.71 22.11 -17.23
N LEU A 357 11.62 23.26 -17.91
CA LEU A 357 12.74 23.84 -18.64
C LEU A 357 13.49 24.75 -17.67
N ILE A 358 14.81 24.60 -17.59
CA ILE A 358 15.66 25.39 -16.69
C ILE A 358 16.86 25.90 -17.48
N ALA A 359 17.15 27.19 -17.38
CA ALA A 359 18.41 27.77 -17.82
C ALA A 359 19.06 28.56 -16.69
N GLN A 360 20.33 28.29 -16.42
CA GLN A 360 21.13 29.02 -15.45
C GLN A 360 22.11 29.94 -16.20
N GLU A 361 21.96 31.24 -15.94
CA GLU A 361 22.80 32.28 -16.52
C GLU A 361 24.17 32.31 -15.83
N PRO A 362 25.22 32.82 -16.51
CA PRO A 362 26.49 33.08 -15.86
C PRO A 362 26.33 34.11 -14.74
N LYS A 363 27.27 34.10 -13.80
CA LYS A 363 27.26 35.05 -12.69
C LYS A 363 27.38 36.48 -13.23
N SER A 364 26.37 37.30 -12.98
CA SER A 364 26.41 38.73 -13.29
C SER A 364 27.03 39.52 -12.13
N ASN A 365 27.93 40.45 -12.44
CA ASN A 365 28.53 41.37 -11.46
C ASN A 365 27.62 42.55 -11.09
N THR A 366 26.49 42.72 -11.78
CA THR A 366 25.49 43.74 -11.45
C THR A 366 24.40 43.11 -10.59
N LYS A 367 24.05 43.75 -9.46
CA LYS A 367 22.78 43.46 -8.77
C LYS A 367 21.68 43.79 -9.76
N ALA A 368 21.18 42.79 -10.48
CA ALA A 368 20.10 42.99 -11.43
C ALA A 368 18.91 43.57 -10.67
N ASP A 369 18.59 44.83 -10.95
CA ASP A 369 17.32 45.43 -10.55
C ASP A 369 16.21 44.58 -11.13
N ILE A 370 15.25 44.17 -10.29
CA ILE A 370 14.13 43.29 -10.66
C ILE A 370 13.37 43.86 -11.88
N LYS A 371 13.38 45.18 -12.07
CA LYS A 371 12.72 45.88 -13.18
C LYS A 371 13.44 45.76 -14.54
N ASN A 372 14.71 45.36 -14.59
CA ASN A 372 15.54 45.36 -15.80
C ASN A 372 16.30 44.03 -16.01
N ILE A 373 15.71 42.89 -15.66
CA ILE A 373 16.31 41.58 -15.93
C ILE A 373 16.39 41.36 -17.45
N ARG A 374 17.60 41.16 -17.98
CA ARG A 374 17.85 40.76 -19.37
C ARG A 374 18.49 39.38 -19.38
N PHE A 375 17.95 38.49 -20.19
CA PHE A 375 18.49 37.15 -20.40
C PHE A 375 19.46 37.12 -21.57
N SER A 376 20.33 36.12 -21.61
CA SER A 376 21.22 35.93 -22.75
C SER A 376 20.44 35.45 -23.98
N PRO A 377 20.90 35.76 -25.21
CA PRO A 377 20.24 35.29 -26.44
C PRO A 377 20.11 33.76 -26.51
N ALA A 378 21.07 33.02 -25.94
CA ALA A 378 21.02 31.56 -25.87
C ALA A 378 19.89 31.06 -24.95
N SER A 379 19.67 31.73 -23.81
CA SER A 379 18.53 31.48 -22.92
C SER A 379 17.21 31.74 -23.65
N ASP A 380 17.07 32.89 -24.30
CA ASP A 380 15.86 33.21 -25.04
C ASP A 380 15.57 32.20 -26.16
N MET A 381 16.59 31.81 -26.94
CA MET A 381 16.47 30.80 -27.98
C MET A 381 16.00 29.44 -27.42
N PHE A 382 16.56 28.96 -26.30
CA PHE A 382 16.15 27.70 -25.67
C PHE A 382 14.66 27.70 -25.27
N PHE A 383 14.17 28.77 -24.63
CA PHE A 383 12.76 28.85 -24.20
C PHE A 383 11.79 29.12 -25.37
N GLN A 384 12.21 29.84 -26.41
CA GLN A 384 11.36 30.14 -27.58
C GLN A 384 11.26 28.97 -28.55
N SER A 385 12.34 28.19 -28.70
CA SER A 385 12.38 27.01 -29.58
C SER A 385 11.67 25.79 -29.01
N PHE A 386 11.42 25.77 -27.69
CA PHE A 386 10.76 24.65 -27.04
C PHE A 386 9.35 24.44 -27.58
N SER A 387 9.05 23.21 -27.99
CA SER A 387 7.70 22.78 -28.33
C SER A 387 7.47 21.31 -28.02
N LEU A 388 6.24 20.99 -27.65
CA LEU A 388 5.82 19.61 -27.42
C LEU A 388 5.56 18.93 -28.77
N VAL A 389 6.04 17.69 -28.90
CA VAL A 389 5.82 16.86 -30.09
C VAL A 389 5.28 15.50 -29.67
N PRO A 390 4.53 14.78 -30.53
CA PRO A 390 4.05 13.44 -30.21
C PRO A 390 5.17 12.48 -29.83
N PHE A 391 4.86 11.47 -29.02
CA PHE A 391 5.78 10.37 -28.78
C PHE A 391 5.89 9.47 -30.02
N GLU A 392 7.10 8.98 -30.27
CA GLU A 392 7.43 8.12 -31.40
C GLU A 392 7.64 6.69 -30.92
N TYR A 393 6.95 5.76 -31.57
CA TYR A 393 6.97 4.34 -31.26
C TYR A 393 7.38 3.53 -32.50
N GLY A 394 7.90 2.32 -32.27
CA GLY A 394 8.21 1.38 -33.35
C GLY A 394 6.96 0.76 -33.99
N GLU A 395 7.19 -0.25 -34.83
CA GLU A 395 6.10 -1.00 -35.46
C GLU A 395 5.32 -1.85 -34.44
N GLU A 396 4.01 -1.97 -34.66
CA GLU A 396 3.13 -2.83 -33.87
C GLU A 396 3.51 -4.31 -34.00
N LYS A 397 3.60 -5.00 -32.85
CA LYS A 397 3.83 -6.44 -32.76
C LYS A 397 2.76 -7.08 -31.89
N GLU A 398 2.50 -8.35 -32.14
CA GLU A 398 1.57 -9.15 -31.34
C GLU A 398 2.25 -9.63 -30.05
N PHE A 399 1.54 -9.50 -28.94
CA PHE A 399 1.98 -9.89 -27.61
C PHE A 399 0.87 -10.63 -26.88
N GLN A 400 1.28 -11.54 -26.00
CA GLN A 400 0.40 -12.29 -25.14
C GLN A 400 0.88 -12.20 -23.70
N ASP A 401 -0.04 -11.86 -22.79
CA ASP A 401 0.19 -11.96 -21.36
C ASP A 401 -0.61 -13.11 -20.79
N SER A 402 0.06 -14.24 -20.53
CA SER A 402 -0.57 -15.43 -19.95
C SER A 402 -0.97 -15.26 -18.49
N LEU A 403 -0.44 -14.26 -17.78
CA LEU A 403 -0.82 -13.98 -16.39
C LEU A 403 -2.12 -13.17 -16.34
N MET A 404 -2.25 -12.21 -17.25
CA MET A 404 -3.42 -11.33 -17.37
C MET A 404 -4.47 -11.85 -18.38
N ASN A 405 -4.20 -13.02 -18.99
CA ASN A 405 -5.05 -13.71 -19.96
C ASN A 405 -5.58 -12.84 -21.09
N PHE A 406 -4.71 -12.07 -21.75
CA PHE A 406 -5.08 -11.30 -22.94
C PHE A 406 -4.03 -11.38 -24.04
N THR A 407 -4.47 -11.08 -25.26
CA THR A 407 -3.62 -10.80 -26.41
C THR A 407 -3.80 -9.34 -26.83
N ILE A 408 -2.74 -8.75 -27.36
CA ILE A 408 -2.74 -7.37 -27.85
C ILE A 408 -1.76 -7.24 -28.99
N LYS A 409 -2.07 -6.37 -29.95
CA LYS A 409 -1.10 -5.87 -30.92
C LYS A 409 -0.75 -4.43 -30.53
N SER A 410 0.52 -4.19 -30.22
CA SER A 410 0.98 -2.92 -29.65
C SER A 410 2.38 -2.56 -30.18
N PRO A 411 2.73 -1.27 -30.35
CA PRO A 411 4.07 -0.89 -30.79
C PRO A 411 5.12 -0.99 -29.66
N TRP A 412 4.68 -1.19 -28.42
CA TRP A 412 5.53 -1.40 -27.28
C TRP A 412 4.92 -2.40 -26.29
N PHE A 413 5.74 -3.31 -25.79
CA PHE A 413 5.37 -4.21 -24.72
C PHE A 413 6.59 -4.47 -23.86
N PRO A 414 6.47 -4.42 -22.52
CA PRO A 414 7.61 -4.64 -21.64
C PRO A 414 8.18 -6.04 -21.86
N VAL A 415 9.45 -6.12 -22.24
CA VAL A 415 10.18 -7.39 -22.34
C VAL A 415 10.24 -8.00 -20.95
N LYS A 416 9.86 -9.28 -20.81
CA LYS A 416 9.80 -10.02 -19.54
C LYS A 416 11.05 -9.76 -18.67
N LYS A 417 10.97 -8.81 -17.74
CA LYS A 417 11.74 -8.91 -16.49
C LYS A 417 11.07 -10.05 -15.73
N ASN A 418 11.78 -11.15 -15.51
CA ASN A 418 11.28 -12.36 -14.84
C ASN A 418 10.84 -12.14 -13.38
N THR A 419 10.73 -10.90 -12.93
CA THR A 419 10.04 -10.53 -11.70
C THR A 419 8.58 -10.30 -12.04
N ILE A 420 7.75 -11.32 -11.79
CA ILE A 420 6.37 -11.04 -11.43
C ILE A 420 6.48 -10.14 -10.20
N GLN A 421 6.12 -8.87 -10.32
CA GLN A 421 5.71 -8.11 -9.13
C GLN A 421 4.38 -8.72 -8.70
N LEU A 422 4.46 -9.92 -8.10
CA LEU A 422 3.51 -10.29 -7.06
C LEU A 422 3.92 -9.36 -5.95
N THR A 423 3.15 -8.31 -5.68
CA THR A 423 3.35 -7.49 -4.48
C THR A 423 2.89 -8.37 -3.32
N PRO A 424 3.79 -8.98 -2.53
CA PRO A 424 3.37 -9.61 -1.29
C PRO A 424 3.20 -8.46 -0.29
N GLY A 425 2.14 -8.51 0.51
CA GLY A 425 1.92 -7.53 1.56
C GLY A 425 3.16 -7.30 2.42
N TYR A 426 3.28 -6.04 2.88
CA TYR A 426 4.27 -5.51 3.82
C TYR A 426 5.66 -5.14 3.29
N GLY A 427 5.82 -3.84 3.02
CA GLY A 427 7.11 -3.16 2.93
C GLY A 427 6.99 -1.71 2.50
N ARG A 428 6.39 -0.86 3.36
CA ARG A 428 6.17 0.60 3.15
C ARG A 428 7.28 1.28 2.34
N LYS A 429 6.92 1.78 1.14
CA LYS A 429 7.04 3.19 0.73
C LYS A 429 6.23 3.51 -0.55
N ILE A 430 5.02 4.04 -0.32
CA ILE A 430 4.33 5.19 -0.98
C ILE A 430 3.60 4.99 -2.34
N ASP A 431 2.27 5.19 -2.27
CA ASP A 431 1.24 5.69 -3.21
C ASP A 431 0.91 4.99 -4.55
N ASP A 432 0.81 3.66 -4.54
CA ASP A 432 0.05 2.90 -5.57
C ASP A 432 -0.96 1.91 -4.92
N GLU A 433 -1.16 1.99 -3.60
CA GLU A 433 -1.68 0.89 -2.77
C GLU A 433 -3.21 0.71 -2.82
N TRP A 434 -3.98 1.76 -3.17
CA TRP A 434 -5.44 1.70 -3.12
C TRP A 434 -6.05 0.99 -4.34
N ALA A 435 -5.62 1.34 -5.56
CA ALA A 435 -6.13 0.72 -6.79
C ALA A 435 -5.75 -0.77 -6.90
N LEU A 436 -4.70 -1.20 -6.19
CA LEU A 436 -4.19 -2.58 -6.18
C LEU A 436 -4.98 -3.50 -5.23
N ASN A 437 -5.58 -2.98 -4.16
CA ASN A 437 -6.14 -3.81 -3.10
C ASN A 437 -7.54 -4.37 -3.41
N GLU A 438 -8.38 -3.68 -4.20
CA GLU A 438 -9.77 -4.12 -4.39
C GLU A 438 -9.98 -5.10 -5.55
N PHE A 439 -9.17 -5.04 -6.60
CA PHE A 439 -9.12 -6.16 -7.57
C PHE A 439 -8.50 -7.42 -6.96
N ALA A 440 -7.73 -7.30 -5.87
CA ALA A 440 -6.97 -8.41 -5.29
C ALA A 440 -7.74 -9.24 -4.26
N GLN A 441 -8.91 -8.78 -3.79
CA GLN A 441 -9.65 -9.50 -2.75
C GLN A 441 -10.32 -10.79 -3.25
N ASP A 442 -10.51 -10.93 -4.56
CA ASP A 442 -11.16 -12.13 -5.12
C ASP A 442 -10.68 -12.44 -6.54
N ASN A 443 -9.70 -13.34 -6.69
CA ASN A 443 -9.11 -13.83 -7.95
C ASN A 443 -8.62 -12.80 -9.00
N GLY A 444 -8.80 -11.50 -8.76
CA GLY A 444 -8.46 -10.45 -9.69
C GLY A 444 -7.00 -10.04 -9.60
N ARG A 445 -6.51 -9.47 -10.70
CA ARG A 445 -5.11 -9.08 -10.90
C ARG A 445 -5.09 -7.74 -11.59
N ILE A 446 -4.18 -6.87 -11.18
CA ILE A 446 -3.85 -5.65 -11.92
C ILE A 446 -2.37 -5.68 -12.28
N LYS A 447 -2.04 -5.24 -13.49
CA LYS A 447 -0.66 -5.10 -13.94
C LYS A 447 -0.45 -3.79 -14.69
N ARG A 448 0.65 -3.10 -14.35
CA ARG A 448 1.13 -1.90 -15.04
C ARG A 448 2.03 -2.29 -16.22
N TYR A 449 1.74 -1.71 -17.38
CA TYR A 449 2.53 -1.78 -18.60
C TYR A 449 3.09 -0.39 -18.87
N ALA A 450 4.38 -0.18 -18.59
CA ALA A 450 5.03 1.12 -18.72
C ALA A 450 6.09 1.13 -19.82
N ASN A 451 6.26 2.28 -20.47
CA ASN A 451 7.39 2.58 -21.32
C ASN A 451 8.31 3.58 -20.62
N ASP A 452 9.45 3.10 -20.13
CA ASP A 452 10.40 3.94 -19.38
C ASP A 452 11.00 5.06 -20.25
N SER A 453 10.99 4.96 -21.58
CA SER A 453 11.48 6.04 -22.44
C SER A 453 10.48 7.18 -22.55
N THR A 454 9.18 6.91 -22.75
CA THR A 454 8.15 7.94 -22.93
C THR A 454 7.46 8.36 -21.62
N GLY A 455 7.52 7.52 -20.59
CA GLY A 455 6.82 7.72 -19.33
C GLY A 455 5.34 7.34 -19.37
N GLU A 456 4.82 6.93 -20.52
CA GLU A 456 3.44 6.46 -20.63
C GLU A 456 3.28 5.09 -19.95
N SER A 457 2.17 4.92 -19.23
CA SER A 457 1.84 3.64 -18.61
C SER A 457 0.35 3.35 -18.66
N VAL A 458 0.00 2.10 -18.96
CA VAL A 458 -1.38 1.60 -18.96
C VAL A 458 -1.51 0.51 -17.91
N PHE A 459 -2.62 0.51 -17.19
CA PHE A 459 -2.96 -0.52 -16.23
C PHE A 459 -4.03 -1.42 -16.84
N VAL A 460 -3.84 -2.73 -16.68
CA VAL A 460 -4.83 -3.73 -17.07
C VAL A 460 -5.26 -4.47 -15.82
N GLY A 461 -6.57 -4.49 -15.57
CA GLY A 461 -7.22 -5.32 -14.55
C GLY A 461 -7.87 -6.54 -15.19
N PHE A 462 -7.75 -7.70 -14.58
CA PHE A 462 -8.39 -8.93 -15.03
C PHE A 462 -8.97 -9.67 -13.82
N ASN A 463 -10.25 -10.05 -13.88
CA ASN A 463 -10.88 -10.84 -12.84
C ASN A 463 -11.82 -11.90 -13.45
N ILE A 464 -11.91 -13.05 -12.79
CA ILE A 464 -12.91 -14.08 -13.06
C ILE A 464 -13.69 -14.28 -11.75
N LEU A 465 -14.99 -14.00 -11.79
CA LEU A 465 -15.88 -14.24 -10.65
C LEU A 465 -15.81 -15.71 -10.22
N PRO A 466 -15.84 -16.00 -8.91
CA PRO A 466 -15.89 -17.36 -8.39
C PRO A 466 -17.03 -18.16 -9.01
N ARG A 467 -16.81 -19.47 -9.15
CA ARG A 467 -17.76 -20.38 -9.83
C ARG A 467 -19.15 -20.39 -9.19
N TYR A 468 -19.20 -20.23 -7.87
CA TYR A 468 -20.44 -20.29 -7.09
C TYR A 468 -20.99 -18.91 -6.75
N LYS A 469 -20.33 -17.83 -7.17
CA LYS A 469 -20.81 -16.47 -6.93
C LYS A 469 -22.13 -16.24 -7.65
N GLU A 470 -23.15 -15.91 -6.88
CA GLU A 470 -24.44 -15.42 -7.35
C GLU A 470 -24.52 -13.92 -7.17
N VAL A 471 -25.27 -13.27 -8.04
CA VAL A 471 -25.50 -11.83 -8.00
C VAL A 471 -26.98 -11.60 -8.29
N GLU A 472 -27.65 -10.84 -7.41
CA GLU A 472 -29.11 -10.70 -7.41
C GLU A 472 -29.65 -10.08 -8.69
N ASP A 473 -28.97 -9.08 -9.25
CA ASP A 473 -29.40 -8.45 -10.48
C ASP A 473 -28.25 -7.90 -11.35
N SER A 474 -28.62 -7.40 -12.53
CA SER A 474 -27.67 -6.70 -13.40
C SER A 474 -27.32 -5.29 -12.92
N SER A 475 -27.86 -4.79 -11.81
CA SER A 475 -27.44 -3.51 -11.21
C SER A 475 -26.11 -3.63 -10.48
N PHE A 476 -25.63 -4.84 -10.17
CA PHE A 476 -24.22 -5.13 -9.90
C PHE A 476 -23.29 -4.74 -11.08
N SER A 477 -23.85 -4.40 -12.26
CA SER A 477 -23.11 -3.80 -13.37
C SER A 477 -23.18 -2.28 -13.42
N ASP A 478 -23.94 -1.62 -12.54
CA ASP A 478 -23.74 -0.20 -12.25
C ASP A 478 -22.43 -0.10 -11.50
N LEU A 479 -21.44 0.51 -12.14
CA LEU A 479 -20.07 0.67 -11.65
C LEU A 479 -19.95 1.54 -10.39
N ASN A 480 -21.05 1.75 -9.66
CA ASN A 480 -21.04 2.29 -8.31
C ASN A 480 -20.22 1.34 -7.41
N GLU A 481 -20.44 0.02 -7.51
CA GLU A 481 -19.65 -0.97 -6.75
C GLU A 481 -18.25 -1.24 -7.33
N LEU A 482 -17.73 -0.41 -8.23
CA LEU A 482 -16.29 -0.38 -8.48
C LEU A 482 -15.68 0.61 -7.49
N PRO A 483 -15.11 0.15 -6.37
CA PRO A 483 -14.78 1.02 -5.25
C PRO A 483 -13.76 2.15 -5.55
N TRP A 484 -13.07 2.11 -6.70
CA TRP A 484 -12.27 3.26 -7.19
C TRP A 484 -13.07 4.44 -7.77
N LEU A 485 -14.35 4.27 -8.06
CA LEU A 485 -15.27 5.35 -8.44
C LEU A 485 -16.05 5.88 -7.22
N GLU A 486 -16.38 5.01 -6.27
CA GLU A 486 -17.15 5.34 -5.07
C GLU A 486 -16.34 6.11 -4.01
N ASN A 487 -15.06 5.77 -3.81
CA ASN A 487 -14.24 6.34 -2.73
C ASN A 487 -13.48 7.62 -3.11
N SER A 488 -13.69 8.19 -4.30
CA SER A 488 -13.07 9.50 -4.59
C SER A 488 -13.87 10.60 -3.92
N GLU A 489 -13.46 11.00 -2.71
CA GLU A 489 -13.96 12.16 -1.97
C GLU A 489 -13.82 13.50 -2.73
N ASP A 490 -13.26 13.48 -3.94
CA ASP A 490 -13.11 14.64 -4.81
C ASP A 490 -14.44 14.99 -5.50
N SER A 491 -15.25 15.75 -4.76
CA SER A 491 -16.50 16.37 -5.24
C SER A 491 -16.37 17.25 -6.49
N ALA A 492 -15.14 17.54 -6.97
CA ALA A 492 -14.89 18.32 -8.17
C ALA A 492 -14.76 17.48 -9.46
N ARG A 493 -14.68 16.15 -9.36
CA ARG A 493 -14.58 15.26 -10.53
C ARG A 493 -15.83 15.30 -11.40
N GLN A 494 -15.63 15.56 -12.68
CA GLN A 494 -16.68 15.61 -13.69
C GLN A 494 -16.52 14.46 -14.69
N VAL A 495 -17.65 13.81 -15.03
CA VAL A 495 -17.73 12.86 -16.14
C VAL A 495 -17.73 13.67 -17.45
N ARG A 496 -16.60 13.65 -18.18
CA ARG A 496 -16.50 14.32 -19.48
C ARG A 496 -17.13 13.51 -20.60
N TYR A 497 -17.05 12.19 -20.49
CA TYR A 497 -17.57 11.26 -21.48
C TYR A 497 -17.89 9.92 -20.84
N THR A 498 -19.06 9.37 -21.17
CA THR A 498 -19.43 8.00 -20.87
C THR A 498 -20.02 7.35 -22.11
N ARG A 499 -19.74 6.06 -22.31
CA ARG A 499 -20.38 5.24 -23.34
C ARG A 499 -20.52 3.81 -22.87
N GLU A 500 -21.74 3.31 -22.94
CA GLU A 500 -22.05 1.90 -22.74
C GLU A 500 -22.51 1.27 -24.07
N PHE A 501 -22.07 0.04 -24.35
CA PHE A 501 -22.54 -0.73 -25.49
C PHE A 501 -22.26 -2.23 -25.34
N THR A 502 -23.07 -3.03 -26.03
CA THR A 502 -22.81 -4.48 -26.19
C THR A 502 -22.05 -4.73 -27.50
N ALA A 503 -20.91 -5.43 -27.41
CA ALA A 503 -20.10 -5.80 -28.58
C ALA A 503 -20.71 -6.99 -29.34
N LYS A 504 -20.21 -7.25 -30.56
CA LYS A 504 -20.70 -8.34 -31.43
C LYS A 504 -20.57 -9.73 -30.81
N ASP A 505 -19.64 -9.91 -29.88
CA ASP A 505 -19.43 -11.17 -29.15
C ASP A 505 -20.25 -11.24 -27.85
N SER A 506 -21.25 -10.37 -27.70
CA SER A 506 -22.15 -10.24 -26.54
C SER A 506 -21.47 -9.78 -25.25
N SER A 507 -20.25 -9.24 -25.30
CA SER A 507 -19.66 -8.60 -24.11
C SER A 507 -20.28 -7.22 -23.87
N LYS A 508 -20.56 -6.88 -22.61
CA LYS A 508 -20.92 -5.52 -22.20
C LYS A 508 -19.65 -4.70 -22.05
N ASN A 509 -19.66 -3.45 -22.49
CA ASN A 509 -18.50 -2.56 -22.43
C ASN A 509 -18.93 -1.18 -21.91
N TRP A 510 -18.09 -0.59 -21.08
CA TRP A 510 -18.25 0.76 -20.55
C TRP A 510 -16.96 1.56 -20.69
N ILE A 511 -17.06 2.79 -21.20
CA ILE A 511 -15.93 3.71 -21.37
C ILE A 511 -16.19 4.96 -20.54
N TYR A 512 -15.23 5.34 -19.71
CA TYR A 512 -15.30 6.55 -18.87
C TYR A 512 -14.11 7.45 -19.08
N HIS A 513 -14.37 8.75 -19.27
CA HIS A 513 -13.36 9.80 -19.20
C HIS A 513 -13.73 10.76 -18.07
N LEU A 514 -12.90 10.82 -17.04
CA LEU A 514 -13.10 11.59 -15.81
C LEU A 514 -12.01 12.64 -15.67
N SER A 515 -12.35 13.85 -15.24
CA SER A 515 -11.45 15.01 -15.17
C SER A 515 -12.07 16.12 -14.34
N ASP A 516 -11.28 17.12 -13.94
CA ASP A 516 -11.80 18.43 -13.52
C ASP A 516 -11.87 19.38 -14.73
N SER A 517 -12.75 20.38 -14.66
CA SER A 517 -12.85 21.53 -15.57
C SER A 517 -11.55 22.37 -15.68
N GLY A 518 -10.77 22.45 -14.61
CA GLY A 518 -9.50 23.20 -14.53
C GLY A 518 -8.25 22.35 -14.74
N SER A 519 -8.39 21.08 -15.13
CA SER A 519 -7.28 20.12 -15.22
C SER A 519 -7.02 19.67 -16.66
N SER A 520 -5.74 19.61 -17.03
CA SER A 520 -5.27 18.94 -18.24
C SER A 520 -5.25 17.42 -18.08
N ARG A 521 -5.41 16.89 -16.86
CA ARG A 521 -5.40 15.46 -16.58
C ARG A 521 -6.77 14.83 -16.77
N MET A 522 -6.77 13.66 -17.40
CA MET A 522 -7.98 12.86 -17.60
C MET A 522 -7.73 11.42 -17.23
N LEU A 523 -8.55 10.85 -16.35
CA LEU A 523 -8.60 9.41 -16.15
C LEU A 523 -9.44 8.79 -17.27
N ARG A 524 -8.83 7.90 -18.04
CA ARG A 524 -9.49 7.12 -19.09
C ARG A 524 -9.62 5.67 -18.63
N MET A 525 -10.83 5.12 -18.74
CA MET A 525 -11.13 3.74 -18.37
C MET A 525 -11.98 3.06 -19.43
N HIS A 526 -11.75 1.76 -19.62
CA HIS A 526 -12.56 0.88 -20.45
C HIS A 526 -12.72 -0.44 -19.72
N LEU A 527 -13.96 -0.75 -19.33
CA LEU A 527 -14.34 -2.01 -18.71
C LEU A 527 -15.06 -2.88 -19.73
N ARG A 528 -14.69 -4.15 -19.80
CA ARG A 528 -15.37 -5.18 -20.59
C ARG A 528 -15.77 -6.34 -19.68
N TYR A 529 -17.03 -6.74 -19.79
CA TYR A 529 -17.60 -7.87 -19.06
C TYR A 529 -18.18 -8.92 -20.00
N LYS A 530 -17.90 -10.20 -19.71
CA LYS A 530 -18.50 -11.34 -20.41
C LYS A 530 -18.52 -12.58 -19.53
N ASN A 531 -19.70 -13.13 -19.25
CA ASN A 531 -19.90 -14.40 -18.52
C ASN A 531 -19.03 -14.52 -17.25
N GLY A 532 -19.12 -13.55 -16.32
CA GLY A 532 -18.34 -13.56 -15.09
C GLY A 532 -16.85 -13.24 -15.25
N THR A 533 -16.40 -12.81 -16.43
CA THR A 533 -15.02 -12.32 -16.63
C THR A 533 -15.04 -10.81 -16.82
N TYR A 534 -14.18 -10.12 -16.07
CA TYR A 534 -13.92 -8.68 -16.20
C TYR A 534 -12.53 -8.44 -16.74
N LEU A 535 -12.44 -7.51 -17.69
CA LEU A 535 -11.19 -7.01 -18.24
C LEU A 535 -11.29 -5.48 -18.27
N ALA A 536 -10.43 -4.83 -17.49
CA ALA A 536 -10.39 -3.39 -17.36
C ALA A 536 -9.08 -2.86 -17.92
N VAL A 537 -9.12 -1.72 -18.59
CA VAL A 537 -7.95 -0.96 -19.03
C VAL A 537 -8.11 0.46 -18.56
N PHE A 538 -7.10 1.00 -17.87
CA PHE A 538 -7.14 2.38 -17.42
C PHE A 538 -5.76 3.06 -17.48
N THR A 539 -5.78 4.38 -17.66
CA THR A 539 -4.59 5.23 -17.70
C THR A 539 -4.98 6.66 -17.34
N GLN A 540 -4.05 7.41 -16.78
CA GLN A 540 -4.14 8.86 -16.81
C GLN A 540 -3.59 9.36 -18.13
N GLY A 541 -4.30 10.29 -18.75
CA GLY A 541 -3.97 10.91 -20.01
C GLY A 541 -4.20 12.40 -19.94
N ASP A 542 -4.29 13.00 -21.12
CA ASP A 542 -4.40 14.44 -21.32
C ASP A 542 -5.76 14.79 -21.93
N THR A 543 -6.32 15.93 -21.54
CA THR A 543 -7.60 16.44 -22.06
C THR A 543 -7.44 17.21 -23.37
N LEU A 544 -6.22 17.64 -23.72
CA LEU A 544 -5.94 18.50 -24.87
C LEU A 544 -5.38 17.75 -26.09
N SER A 545 -4.77 16.58 -25.90
CA SER A 545 -4.19 15.78 -26.99
C SER A 545 -4.71 14.35 -27.06
N ALA A 546 -4.67 13.80 -28.28
CA ALA A 546 -5.04 12.42 -28.51
C ALA A 546 -4.03 11.45 -27.86
N PRO A 547 -4.49 10.28 -27.36
CA PRO A 547 -3.63 9.23 -26.84
C PRO A 547 -2.59 8.77 -27.88
N SER A 548 -1.40 8.41 -27.40
CA SER A 548 -0.33 7.84 -28.22
C SER A 548 -0.74 6.49 -28.85
N ALA A 549 0.04 6.03 -29.83
CA ALA A 549 -0.16 4.70 -30.43
C ALA A 549 -0.08 3.57 -29.39
N PHE A 550 0.82 3.70 -28.40
CA PHE A 550 0.93 2.76 -27.29
C PHE A 550 -0.34 2.69 -26.46
N VAL A 551 -0.79 3.83 -25.89
CA VAL A 551 -2.01 3.85 -25.07
C VAL A 551 -3.22 3.42 -25.88
N ARG A 552 -3.37 3.93 -27.11
CA ARG A 552 -4.48 3.62 -28.00
C ARG A 552 -4.61 2.11 -28.27
N SER A 553 -3.49 1.42 -28.50
CA SER A 553 -3.49 -0.02 -28.74
C SER A 553 -4.15 -0.82 -27.60
N PHE A 554 -3.94 -0.44 -26.35
CA PHE A 554 -4.56 -1.09 -25.19
C PHE A 554 -6.07 -0.83 -25.10
N PHE A 555 -6.53 0.36 -25.48
CA PHE A 555 -7.95 0.68 -25.43
C PHE A 555 -8.75 0.11 -26.61
N GLU A 556 -8.11 -0.08 -27.77
CA GLU A 556 -8.79 -0.47 -29.02
C GLU A 556 -8.58 -1.94 -29.40
N GLN A 557 -7.42 -2.54 -29.08
CA GLN A 557 -7.02 -3.85 -29.61
C GLN A 557 -6.89 -4.94 -28.53
N LEU A 558 -7.04 -4.60 -27.26
CA LEU A 558 -6.91 -5.55 -26.16
C LEU A 558 -8.08 -6.55 -26.16
N ALA A 559 -7.75 -7.84 -26.27
CA ALA A 559 -8.72 -8.93 -26.33
C ALA A 559 -8.41 -10.00 -25.28
N PRO A 560 -9.42 -10.52 -24.55
CA PRO A 560 -9.20 -11.65 -23.66
C PRO A 560 -8.71 -12.86 -24.45
N ALA A 561 -7.84 -13.67 -23.85
CA ALA A 561 -7.36 -14.90 -24.47
C ALA A 561 -8.50 -15.91 -24.63
N ASP A 562 -8.52 -16.65 -25.75
CA ASP A 562 -9.55 -17.65 -26.06
C ASP A 562 -9.70 -18.76 -25.00
N THR A 563 -8.67 -18.94 -24.16
CA THR A 563 -8.65 -19.94 -23.08
C THR A 563 -9.46 -19.52 -21.84
N VAL A 564 -9.90 -18.27 -21.73
CA VAL A 564 -10.62 -17.78 -20.55
C VAL A 564 -12.06 -18.29 -20.55
N LYS A 565 -12.43 -18.99 -19.49
CA LYS A 565 -13.80 -19.46 -19.23
C LYS A 565 -14.28 -18.91 -17.89
N GLY A 566 -15.19 -17.96 -17.92
CA GLY A 566 -15.90 -17.49 -16.74
C GLY A 566 -17.24 -18.22 -16.52
N TYR A 567 -17.91 -17.89 -15.42
CA TYR A 567 -19.19 -18.46 -15.01
C TYR A 567 -20.26 -17.37 -15.01
N ASN A 568 -21.47 -17.67 -15.47
CA ASN A 568 -22.58 -16.71 -15.42
C ASN A 568 -23.05 -16.51 -13.97
N PRO A 569 -22.89 -15.34 -13.34
CA PRO A 569 -23.29 -15.12 -11.95
C PRO A 569 -24.82 -14.95 -11.78
N PHE A 570 -25.56 -14.64 -12.85
CA PHE A 570 -27.00 -14.39 -12.81
C PHE A 570 -27.85 -15.67 -12.84
N THR A 571 -27.29 -16.78 -12.37
CA THR A 571 -27.96 -18.09 -12.38
C THR A 571 -27.69 -18.79 -11.06
N LYS A 572 -28.74 -19.37 -10.49
CA LYS A 572 -28.67 -20.10 -9.23
C LYS A 572 -27.60 -21.19 -9.25
N LYS A 573 -26.72 -21.20 -8.25
CA LYS A 573 -25.55 -22.07 -8.07
C LYS A 573 -25.73 -23.07 -6.94
N SER A 574 -26.70 -22.87 -6.04
CA SER A 574 -26.98 -23.80 -4.92
C SER A 574 -27.00 -25.28 -5.34
N THR A 575 -27.67 -25.61 -6.46
CA THR A 575 -27.74 -26.99 -6.98
C THR A 575 -26.37 -27.55 -7.36
N VAL A 576 -25.55 -26.74 -8.04
CA VAL A 576 -24.18 -27.11 -8.45
C VAL A 576 -23.30 -27.24 -7.22
N PHE A 577 -23.44 -26.34 -6.26
CA PHE A 577 -22.73 -26.35 -4.99
C PHE A 577 -23.00 -27.63 -4.19
N PHE A 578 -24.28 -27.97 -3.95
CA PHE A 578 -24.62 -29.20 -3.22
C PHE A 578 -24.18 -30.47 -3.94
N THR A 579 -24.24 -30.48 -5.28
CA THR A 579 -23.71 -31.61 -6.07
C THR A 579 -22.20 -31.77 -5.87
N ASP A 580 -21.46 -30.66 -5.88
CA ASP A 580 -20.01 -30.68 -5.70
C ASP A 580 -19.60 -31.03 -4.26
N ILE A 581 -20.36 -30.59 -3.25
CA ILE A 581 -20.18 -31.02 -1.85
C ILE A 581 -20.41 -32.52 -1.68
N ALA A 582 -21.45 -33.06 -2.32
CA ALA A 582 -21.76 -34.49 -2.27
C ALA A 582 -20.82 -35.36 -3.13
N SER A 583 -19.89 -34.74 -3.88
CA SER A 583 -18.99 -35.43 -4.79
C SER A 583 -18.01 -36.35 -4.06
N GLY A 584 -17.75 -37.52 -4.65
CA GLY A 584 -16.68 -38.43 -4.22
C GLY A 584 -15.27 -37.91 -4.55
N ASP A 585 -15.14 -36.90 -5.42
CA ASP A 585 -13.86 -36.24 -5.69
C ASP A 585 -13.52 -35.26 -4.56
N THR A 586 -12.46 -35.58 -3.82
CA THR A 586 -12.00 -34.81 -2.67
C THR A 586 -11.64 -33.37 -3.04
N LEU A 587 -11.10 -33.13 -4.25
CA LEU A 587 -10.71 -31.78 -4.67
C LEU A 587 -11.92 -30.92 -5.02
N THR A 588 -12.90 -31.50 -5.73
CA THR A 588 -14.16 -30.83 -6.07
C THR A 588 -14.93 -30.46 -4.81
N ARG A 589 -15.07 -31.42 -3.89
CA ARG A 589 -15.72 -31.19 -2.59
C ARG A 589 -15.02 -30.10 -1.77
N GLN A 590 -13.69 -30.13 -1.70
CA GLN A 590 -12.93 -29.13 -0.96
C GLN A 590 -13.05 -27.73 -1.58
N LYS A 591 -13.10 -27.61 -2.91
CA LYS A 591 -13.33 -26.33 -3.59
C LYS A 591 -14.71 -25.75 -3.27
N ALA A 592 -15.74 -26.60 -3.23
CA ALA A 592 -17.07 -26.17 -2.84
C ALA A 592 -17.09 -25.68 -1.38
N PHE A 593 -16.51 -26.43 -0.44
CA PHE A 593 -16.44 -25.99 0.96
C PHE A 593 -15.71 -24.66 1.16
N ASN A 594 -14.62 -24.42 0.42
CA ASN A 594 -13.90 -23.15 0.50
C ASN A 594 -14.68 -21.96 -0.09
N ALA A 595 -15.74 -22.21 -0.86
CA ALA A 595 -16.51 -21.19 -1.57
C ALA A 595 -17.93 -21.04 -1.01
N VAL A 596 -18.17 -21.50 0.22
CA VAL A 596 -19.50 -21.45 0.85
C VAL A 596 -20.02 -20.02 1.05
N GLU A 597 -19.12 -19.06 1.28
CA GLU A 597 -19.45 -17.64 1.41
C GLU A 597 -19.98 -17.04 0.09
N ASP A 598 -19.52 -17.55 -1.05
CA ASP A 598 -19.89 -17.06 -2.38
C ASP A 598 -21.30 -17.46 -2.80
N VAL A 599 -21.91 -18.43 -2.11
CA VAL A 599 -23.18 -19.05 -2.52
C VAL A 599 -24.33 -18.41 -1.78
N GLU A 600 -25.38 -18.05 -2.52
CA GLU A 600 -26.64 -17.60 -1.95
C GLU A 600 -27.64 -18.76 -1.86
N PHE A 601 -28.42 -18.76 -0.79
CA PHE A 601 -29.42 -19.80 -0.50
C PHE A 601 -30.77 -19.16 -0.25
N ASP A 602 -31.83 -19.78 -0.76
CA ASP A 602 -33.19 -19.35 -0.48
C ASP A 602 -34.02 -20.49 0.17
N SER A 603 -35.29 -20.19 0.43
CA SER A 603 -36.22 -21.15 1.06
C SER A 603 -36.35 -22.50 0.33
N THR A 604 -36.06 -22.57 -0.97
CA THR A 604 -36.10 -23.83 -1.74
C THR A 604 -34.90 -24.74 -1.48
N ASP A 605 -33.81 -24.18 -0.94
CA ASP A 605 -32.57 -24.91 -0.63
C ASP A 605 -32.52 -25.44 0.81
N LEU A 606 -33.48 -25.03 1.65
CA LEU A 606 -33.47 -25.28 3.10
C LEU A 606 -33.26 -26.76 3.46
N HIS A 607 -33.93 -27.67 2.75
CA HIS A 607 -33.80 -29.11 3.01
C HIS A 607 -32.37 -29.62 2.76
N GLN A 608 -31.77 -29.24 1.62
CA GLN A 608 -30.41 -29.64 1.24
C GLN A 608 -29.36 -28.97 2.12
N LEU A 609 -29.58 -27.72 2.51
CA LEU A 609 -28.72 -26.99 3.45
C LEU A 609 -28.70 -27.68 4.82
N ILE A 610 -29.87 -27.99 5.38
CA ILE A 610 -30.00 -28.75 6.63
C ILE A 610 -29.30 -30.10 6.54
N GLN A 611 -29.56 -30.86 5.46
CA GLN A 611 -28.94 -32.16 5.25
C GLN A 611 -27.41 -32.06 5.19
N THR A 612 -26.89 -31.01 4.57
CA THR A 612 -25.44 -30.76 4.48
C THR A 612 -24.87 -30.42 5.84
N ILE A 613 -25.50 -29.52 6.61
CA ILE A 613 -25.06 -29.11 7.95
C ILE A 613 -25.07 -30.29 8.94
N GLU A 614 -26.09 -31.14 8.88
CA GLU A 614 -26.21 -32.35 9.72
C GLU A 614 -25.20 -33.44 9.31
N GLY A 615 -24.79 -33.47 8.03
CA GLY A 615 -23.80 -34.40 7.49
C GLY A 615 -22.34 -34.02 7.76
N LEU A 616 -22.06 -32.77 8.13
CA LEU A 616 -20.72 -32.28 8.45
C LEU A 616 -20.19 -32.93 9.74
N SER A 617 -18.91 -33.28 9.74
CA SER A 617 -18.23 -33.93 10.86
C SER A 617 -16.87 -33.31 11.17
N TRP A 618 -16.34 -33.55 12.38
CA TRP A 618 -14.98 -33.13 12.76
C TRP A 618 -13.86 -33.66 11.85
N LYS A 619 -14.14 -34.63 10.97
CA LYS A 619 -13.19 -35.14 9.98
C LYS A 619 -13.08 -34.22 8.76
N ASP A 620 -14.04 -33.33 8.57
CA ASP A 620 -14.05 -32.37 7.48
C ASP A 620 -13.12 -31.19 7.82
N LYS A 621 -12.31 -30.80 6.84
CA LYS A 621 -11.39 -29.68 7.01
C LYS A 621 -12.20 -28.39 7.22
N LYS A 622 -11.80 -27.54 8.17
CA LYS A 622 -12.52 -26.31 8.52
C LYS A 622 -13.98 -26.56 8.97
N TYR A 623 -14.25 -27.72 9.58
CA TYR A 623 -15.59 -28.11 10.02
C TYR A 623 -16.38 -26.99 10.72
N LEU A 624 -15.81 -26.35 11.75
CA LEU A 624 -16.50 -25.31 12.51
C LEU A 624 -16.78 -24.07 11.65
N GLU A 625 -15.79 -23.58 10.89
CA GLU A 625 -15.93 -22.42 10.01
C GLU A 625 -17.02 -22.64 8.96
N VAL A 626 -16.95 -23.75 8.21
CA VAL A 626 -17.93 -24.08 7.16
C VAL A 626 -19.33 -24.25 7.76
N LYS A 627 -19.44 -24.90 8.91
CA LYS A 627 -20.72 -25.11 9.58
C LYS A 627 -21.32 -23.80 10.08
N SER A 628 -20.51 -22.93 10.69
CA SER A 628 -20.94 -21.59 11.11
C SER A 628 -21.40 -20.76 9.91
N THR A 629 -20.66 -20.73 8.81
CA THR A 629 -21.09 -20.01 7.59
C THR A 629 -22.42 -20.54 7.05
N MET A 630 -22.57 -21.86 6.93
CA MET A 630 -23.82 -22.45 6.43
C MET A 630 -25.01 -22.16 7.34
N VAL A 631 -24.80 -22.15 8.66
CA VAL A 631 -25.83 -21.73 9.63
C VAL A 631 -26.17 -20.27 9.41
N ARG A 632 -25.17 -19.38 9.30
CA ARG A 632 -25.38 -17.94 9.09
C ARG A 632 -26.17 -17.64 7.82
N LYS A 633 -25.93 -18.38 6.73
CA LYS A 633 -26.71 -18.27 5.48
C LYS A 633 -28.22 -18.56 5.67
N MET A 634 -28.63 -19.20 6.77
CA MET A 634 -30.06 -19.36 7.10
C MET A 634 -30.74 -18.06 7.56
N GLN A 635 -30.00 -16.96 7.75
CA GLN A 635 -30.55 -15.65 8.14
C GLN A 635 -31.52 -15.09 7.09
N GLU A 636 -31.25 -15.34 5.80
CA GLU A 636 -32.11 -14.91 4.68
C GLU A 636 -33.33 -15.84 4.50
N ILE A 637 -33.29 -17.04 5.10
CA ILE A 637 -34.36 -18.03 5.01
C ILE A 637 -35.33 -17.87 6.19
N THR A 638 -36.24 -16.89 6.08
CA THR A 638 -37.14 -16.44 7.16
C THR A 638 -38.37 -17.32 7.42
N THR A 639 -38.40 -18.55 6.89
CA THR A 639 -39.54 -19.47 7.07
C THR A 639 -39.59 -20.06 8.49
N PRO A 640 -40.78 -20.37 9.06
CA PRO A 640 -40.88 -20.98 10.39
C PRO A 640 -40.10 -22.30 10.53
N ALA A 641 -40.02 -23.09 9.46
CA ALA A 641 -39.26 -24.34 9.42
C ALA A 641 -37.74 -24.11 9.63
N SER A 642 -37.20 -23.01 9.11
CA SER A 642 -35.81 -22.60 9.31
C SER A 642 -35.56 -22.24 10.78
N SER A 643 -36.41 -21.40 11.38
CA SER A 643 -36.29 -21.01 12.79
C SER A 643 -36.47 -22.20 13.74
N ASP A 644 -37.40 -23.11 13.44
CA ASP A 644 -37.59 -24.35 14.20
C ASP A 644 -36.35 -25.25 14.18
N HIS A 645 -35.69 -25.33 13.01
CA HIS A 645 -34.46 -26.08 12.86
C HIS A 645 -33.30 -25.44 13.61
N LEU A 646 -33.11 -24.10 13.51
CA LEU A 646 -32.10 -23.36 14.27
C LEU A 646 -32.27 -23.57 15.78
N ARG A 647 -33.50 -23.48 16.30
CA ARG A 647 -33.80 -23.80 17.70
C ARG A 647 -33.43 -25.24 18.07
N LYS A 648 -33.80 -26.21 17.23
CA LYS A 648 -33.44 -27.62 17.45
C LYS A 648 -31.92 -27.79 17.49
N MET A 649 -31.21 -27.14 16.56
CA MET A 649 -29.76 -27.22 16.44
C MET A 649 -29.06 -26.63 17.67
N TYR A 650 -29.55 -25.51 18.22
CA TYR A 650 -29.00 -24.91 19.44
C TYR A 650 -28.89 -25.94 20.58
N PHE A 651 -29.94 -26.71 20.84
CA PHE A 651 -29.93 -27.74 21.89
C PHE A 651 -29.14 -28.99 21.50
N GLN A 652 -28.83 -29.21 20.21
CA GLN A 652 -28.02 -30.33 19.74
C GLN A 652 -26.51 -30.07 19.80
N VAL A 653 -26.09 -28.82 19.60
CA VAL A 653 -24.65 -28.46 19.58
C VAL A 653 -24.02 -28.45 20.98
N GLY A 654 -24.83 -28.49 22.04
CA GLY A 654 -24.36 -28.51 23.44
C GLY A 654 -23.42 -27.34 23.72
N ASP A 655 -22.30 -27.61 24.39
CA ASP A 655 -21.34 -26.59 24.86
C ASP A 655 -20.44 -25.99 23.75
N THR A 656 -20.80 -26.13 22.47
CA THR A 656 -20.04 -25.50 21.37
C THR A 656 -20.44 -24.04 21.24
N LEU A 657 -19.84 -23.18 22.08
CA LEU A 657 -20.25 -21.78 22.27
C LEU A 657 -20.34 -20.96 20.98
N SER A 658 -19.35 -21.09 20.10
CA SER A 658 -19.33 -20.37 18.82
C SER A 658 -20.54 -20.70 17.96
N LEU A 659 -20.94 -21.98 17.86
CA LEU A 659 -22.12 -22.38 17.11
C LEU A 659 -23.42 -21.92 17.79
N GLN A 660 -23.48 -21.94 19.13
CA GLN A 660 -24.63 -21.40 19.86
C GLN A 660 -24.83 -19.91 19.53
N HIS A 661 -23.76 -19.11 19.57
CA HIS A 661 -23.80 -17.68 19.26
C HIS A 661 -24.18 -17.43 17.79
N THR A 662 -23.56 -18.15 16.84
CA THR A 662 -23.93 -18.06 15.42
C THR A 662 -25.41 -18.38 15.20
N ILE A 663 -25.95 -19.44 15.84
CA ILE A 663 -27.37 -19.81 15.71
C ILE A 663 -28.30 -18.72 16.26
N LEU A 664 -27.97 -18.17 17.43
CA LEU A 664 -28.75 -17.09 18.04
C LEU A 664 -28.74 -15.83 17.19
N ASN A 665 -27.57 -15.42 16.70
CA ASN A 665 -27.44 -14.29 15.80
C ASN A 665 -28.27 -14.51 14.51
N THR A 666 -28.12 -15.69 13.90
CA THR A 666 -28.88 -16.08 12.70
C THR A 666 -30.41 -16.01 12.92
N LEU A 667 -30.90 -16.48 14.08
CA LEU A 667 -32.32 -16.37 14.43
C LEU A 667 -32.79 -14.91 14.51
N LEU A 668 -31.98 -14.03 15.12
CA LEU A 668 -32.32 -12.60 15.23
C LEU A 668 -32.24 -11.89 13.88
N SER A 669 -31.25 -12.21 13.05
CA SER A 669 -31.07 -11.66 11.70
C SER A 669 -32.19 -12.04 10.73
N GLN A 670 -33.00 -13.07 11.03
CA GLN A 670 -34.23 -13.34 10.27
C GLN A 670 -35.28 -12.24 10.42
N GLN A 671 -35.19 -11.38 11.44
CA GLN A 671 -36.07 -10.23 11.66
C GLN A 671 -37.58 -10.54 11.59
N THR A 672 -37.99 -11.74 12.02
CA THR A 672 -39.41 -12.13 12.11
C THR A 672 -39.85 -12.29 13.57
N ALA A 673 -41.12 -12.01 13.84
CA ALA A 673 -41.70 -12.24 15.16
C ALA A 673 -41.58 -13.72 15.60
N TYR A 674 -41.67 -14.67 14.66
CA TYR A 674 -41.53 -16.09 14.95
C TYR A 674 -40.10 -16.46 15.37
N ALA A 675 -39.09 -15.94 14.68
CA ALA A 675 -37.69 -16.21 15.01
C ALA A 675 -37.29 -15.59 16.36
N PHE A 676 -37.78 -14.38 16.66
CA PHE A 676 -37.62 -13.74 17.98
C PHE A 676 -38.30 -14.54 19.09
N ASP A 677 -39.47 -15.14 18.82
CA ASP A 677 -40.14 -16.06 19.75
C ASP A 677 -39.31 -17.33 20.00
N GLN A 678 -38.68 -17.88 18.96
CA GLN A 678 -37.77 -19.02 19.10
C GLN A 678 -36.53 -18.66 19.91
N PHE A 679 -35.89 -17.53 19.63
CA PHE A 679 -34.78 -16.99 20.41
C PHE A 679 -35.17 -16.83 21.89
N ARG A 680 -36.32 -16.21 22.17
CA ARG A 680 -36.86 -16.04 23.53
C ARG A 680 -37.03 -17.40 24.23
N SER A 681 -37.53 -18.41 23.52
CA SER A 681 -37.71 -19.75 24.08
C SER A 681 -36.39 -20.42 24.50
N ILE A 682 -35.30 -20.15 23.75
CA ILE A 682 -33.96 -20.64 24.03
C ILE A 682 -33.42 -19.95 25.28
N ILE A 683 -33.38 -18.61 25.26
CA ILE A 683 -32.80 -17.79 26.31
C ILE A 683 -33.50 -17.99 27.67
N ARG A 684 -34.81 -18.20 27.68
CA ARG A 684 -35.55 -18.49 28.92
C ARG A 684 -35.22 -19.85 29.54
N ARG A 685 -34.78 -20.80 28.73
CA ARG A 685 -34.52 -22.17 29.16
C ARG A 685 -33.07 -22.39 29.53
N GLU A 686 -32.17 -21.95 28.66
CA GLU A 686 -30.72 -22.20 28.76
C GLU A 686 -29.98 -21.11 27.98
N PRO A 687 -29.82 -19.90 28.56
CA PRO A 687 -29.03 -18.85 27.94
C PRO A 687 -27.56 -19.30 27.84
N PRO A 688 -26.86 -19.03 26.72
CA PRO A 688 -25.46 -19.43 26.57
C PRO A 688 -24.57 -18.62 27.53
N ILE A 689 -23.30 -19.00 27.67
CA ILE A 689 -22.33 -18.13 28.35
C ILE A 689 -21.94 -16.99 27.40
N LEU A 690 -21.78 -15.76 27.88
CA LEU A 690 -21.08 -14.75 27.09
C LEU A 690 -19.57 -14.90 27.37
N GLU A 691 -18.72 -14.99 26.33
CA GLU A 691 -17.27 -15.05 26.56
C GLU A 691 -16.88 -13.87 27.46
N ALA A 692 -16.27 -14.19 28.61
CA ALA A 692 -16.04 -13.21 29.65
C ALA A 692 -15.26 -12.03 29.06
N ALA A 693 -15.91 -10.87 28.95
CA ALA A 693 -15.22 -9.61 28.89
C ALA A 693 -14.39 -9.54 30.17
N SER A 694 -13.10 -9.89 30.06
CA SER A 694 -12.16 -9.77 31.15
C SER A 694 -12.21 -8.30 31.58
N ASP A 695 -12.71 -8.05 32.79
CA ASP A 695 -12.86 -6.71 33.35
C ASP A 695 -11.52 -6.01 33.62
N ASP A 696 -10.41 -6.70 33.33
CA ASP A 696 -9.06 -6.17 33.43
C ASP A 696 -8.45 -5.92 32.05
N ASN A 697 -7.95 -4.70 31.93
CA ASN A 697 -7.11 -4.17 30.88
C ASN A 697 -5.68 -4.77 30.95
N ASP A 698 -5.56 -6.07 31.24
CA ASP A 698 -4.28 -6.76 31.37
C ASP A 698 -4.06 -7.72 30.20
N ALA A 699 -3.08 -7.33 29.38
CA ALA A 699 -2.42 -8.20 28.45
C ALA A 699 -1.92 -9.45 29.19
N TYR A 700 -2.49 -10.62 28.91
CA TYR A 700 -1.81 -11.91 28.66
C TYR A 700 -2.79 -13.09 28.78
N VAL A 701 -3.60 -13.30 27.73
CA VAL A 701 -3.86 -14.66 27.22
C VAL A 701 -3.74 -14.63 25.70
N SER A 702 -2.49 -14.57 25.24
CA SER A 702 -2.15 -14.97 23.89
C SER A 702 -2.17 -16.49 23.84
N TYR A 703 -3.28 -17.04 23.35
CA TYR A 703 -3.26 -18.33 22.67
C TYR A 703 -3.77 -18.10 21.24
N GLY A 704 -2.83 -18.06 20.30
CA GLY A 704 -3.10 -18.26 18.89
C GLY A 704 -3.86 -17.14 18.19
N SER A 705 -3.12 -16.10 17.78
CA SER A 705 -3.42 -15.36 16.57
C SER A 705 -3.70 -16.33 15.42
N TYR A 706 -4.97 -16.53 15.11
CA TYR A 706 -5.45 -16.98 13.81
C TYR A 706 -6.32 -15.84 13.28
N ASP A 707 -5.99 -15.37 12.08
CA ASP A 707 -6.68 -14.37 11.25
C ASP A 707 -7.78 -13.54 11.92
N ARG A 708 -7.41 -12.34 12.33
CA ARG A 708 -8.31 -11.26 12.72
C ARG A 708 -8.77 -10.52 11.46
N SER A 709 -9.44 -11.26 10.56
CA SER A 709 -10.08 -10.73 9.37
C SER A 709 -11.56 -11.16 9.37
N GLY A 710 -12.46 -10.22 9.68
CA GLY A 710 -13.81 -10.24 9.11
C GLY A 710 -15.00 -10.62 9.98
N TYR A 711 -14.86 -10.99 11.26
CA TYR A 711 -16.05 -11.36 12.06
C TYR A 711 -15.98 -10.82 13.49
N ASP A 712 -16.31 -9.53 13.63
CA ASP A 712 -16.78 -8.92 14.90
C ASP A 712 -18.32 -9.10 15.06
N ASP A 713 -18.97 -9.86 14.16
CA ASP A 713 -20.43 -9.96 14.00
C ASP A 713 -21.14 -11.04 14.84
N ASP A 714 -20.44 -11.81 15.67
CA ASP A 714 -21.07 -12.91 16.44
C ASP A 714 -21.58 -12.49 17.83
N ASP A 715 -21.64 -11.19 18.14
CA ASP A 715 -22.35 -10.67 19.32
C ASP A 715 -23.86 -10.55 19.05
N PHE A 716 -24.63 -11.59 19.35
CA PHE A 716 -26.09 -11.57 19.17
C PHE A 716 -26.81 -10.46 19.96
N ILE A 717 -26.15 -9.82 20.94
CA ILE A 717 -26.74 -8.69 21.67
C ILE A 717 -26.85 -7.45 20.77
N SER A 718 -25.89 -7.18 19.88
CA SER A 718 -25.96 -6.04 18.97
C SER A 718 -27.13 -6.20 17.97
N THR A 719 -27.39 -7.42 17.51
CA THR A 719 -28.52 -7.74 16.62
C THR A 719 -29.89 -7.47 17.26
N LEU A 720 -29.99 -7.53 18.60
CA LEU A 720 -31.20 -7.10 19.31
C LEU A 720 -31.40 -5.58 19.25
N GLU A 721 -30.33 -4.79 19.10
CA GLU A 721 -30.40 -3.33 18.93
C GLU A 721 -30.85 -2.93 17.52
N ASP A 722 -30.54 -3.71 16.49
CA ASP A 722 -30.94 -3.44 15.11
C ASP A 722 -32.47 -3.54 14.87
N SER A 723 -33.16 -4.33 15.70
CA SER A 723 -34.60 -4.63 15.55
C SER A 723 -35.41 -4.32 16.82
N LEU A 724 -35.23 -3.12 17.39
CA LEU A 724 -35.85 -2.71 18.66
C LEU A 724 -37.36 -2.98 18.80
N PRO A 725 -38.22 -2.79 17.78
CA PRO A 725 -39.65 -3.11 17.90
C PRO A 725 -39.92 -4.60 18.17
N LEU A 726 -39.14 -5.50 17.55
CA LEU A 726 -39.25 -6.95 17.79
C LEU A 726 -38.63 -7.29 19.15
N THR A 727 -37.46 -6.72 19.46
CA THR A 727 -36.79 -6.91 20.76
C THR A 727 -37.69 -6.54 21.93
N LYS A 728 -38.42 -5.42 21.84
CA LYS A 728 -39.40 -5.01 22.86
C LYS A 728 -40.40 -6.13 23.21
N THR A 729 -40.83 -6.93 22.24
CA THR A 729 -41.84 -7.99 22.46
C THR A 729 -41.33 -9.14 23.32
N ILE A 730 -40.02 -9.37 23.33
CA ILE A 730 -39.37 -10.45 24.06
C ILE A 730 -38.57 -9.95 25.28
N PHE A 731 -38.32 -8.64 25.36
CA PHE A 731 -37.50 -8.02 26.39
C PHE A 731 -37.92 -8.33 27.83
N PRO A 732 -39.21 -8.38 28.22
CA PRO A 732 -39.60 -8.75 29.58
C PRO A 732 -39.10 -10.13 30.04
N ASP A 733 -38.95 -11.07 29.10
CA ASP A 733 -38.44 -12.41 29.35
C ASP A 733 -36.89 -12.48 29.33
N ILE A 734 -36.21 -11.47 28.77
CA ILE A 734 -34.75 -11.34 28.72
C ILE A 734 -34.22 -10.53 29.91
N LEU A 735 -34.98 -9.52 30.37
CA LEU A 735 -34.59 -8.64 31.47
C LEU A 735 -34.10 -9.38 32.74
N PRO A 736 -34.64 -10.55 33.14
CA PRO A 736 -34.11 -11.31 34.27
C PRO A 736 -32.64 -11.71 34.18
N LEU A 737 -32.07 -11.78 32.97
CA LEU A 737 -30.65 -12.07 32.75
C LEU A 737 -29.74 -10.98 33.31
N VAL A 738 -30.25 -9.78 33.62
CA VAL A 738 -29.47 -8.72 34.29
C VAL A 738 -28.95 -9.13 35.69
N ASN A 739 -29.42 -10.27 36.20
CA ASN A 739 -28.93 -10.88 37.44
C ASN A 739 -27.74 -11.82 37.24
N LEU A 740 -27.36 -12.14 36.00
CA LEU A 740 -26.16 -12.91 35.67
C LEU A 740 -25.02 -11.93 35.37
N ASP A 741 -23.81 -12.21 35.87
CA ASP A 741 -22.69 -11.27 35.81
C ASP A 741 -22.24 -10.95 34.38
N ASP A 742 -22.22 -11.97 33.51
CA ASP A 742 -21.86 -11.89 32.10
C ASP A 742 -22.93 -11.13 31.28
N TYR A 743 -24.21 -11.29 31.59
CA TYR A 743 -25.33 -10.60 30.91
C TYR A 743 -25.65 -9.21 31.45
N ARG A 744 -25.17 -8.84 32.64
CA ARG A 744 -25.57 -7.59 33.30
C ARG A 744 -25.30 -6.37 32.43
N LYS A 745 -24.07 -6.20 31.94
CA LYS A 745 -23.70 -5.00 31.17
C LYS A 745 -24.43 -4.93 29.81
N PRO A 746 -24.47 -6.01 28.99
CA PRO A 746 -25.15 -5.98 27.69
C PRO A 746 -26.66 -5.75 27.82
N ILE A 747 -27.34 -6.43 28.74
CA ILE A 747 -28.80 -6.26 28.94
C ILE A 747 -29.14 -4.86 29.47
N MET A 748 -28.29 -4.28 30.30
CA MET A 748 -28.46 -2.88 30.71
C MET A 748 -28.25 -1.89 29.55
N GLY A 749 -27.32 -2.17 28.63
CA GLY A 749 -27.14 -1.36 27.41
C GLY A 749 -28.38 -1.44 26.52
N LEU A 750 -28.91 -2.64 26.31
CA LEU A 750 -30.15 -2.82 25.54
C LEU A 750 -31.35 -2.12 26.18
N LEU A 751 -31.46 -2.14 27.53
CA LEU A 751 -32.49 -1.40 28.26
C LEU A 751 -32.38 0.12 28.04
N GLU A 752 -31.16 0.65 28.11
CA GLU A 752 -30.85 2.06 27.83
C GLU A 752 -31.31 2.44 26.42
N THR A 753 -30.92 1.67 25.40
CA THR A 753 -31.32 1.88 23.99
C THR A 753 -32.85 1.83 23.79
N LEU A 754 -33.54 0.92 24.47
CA LEU A 754 -35.01 0.80 24.40
C LEU A 754 -35.74 1.96 25.11
N ILE A 755 -35.17 2.49 26.20
CA ILE A 755 -35.70 3.67 26.90
C ILE A 755 -35.48 4.92 26.04
N ASP A 756 -34.27 5.12 25.52
CA ASP A 756 -33.92 6.26 24.66
C ASP A 756 -34.76 6.29 23.38
N SER A 757 -35.11 5.12 22.85
CA SER A 757 -36.02 4.97 21.70
C SER A 757 -37.51 5.07 22.07
N ASN A 758 -37.84 5.37 23.34
CA ASN A 758 -39.21 5.49 23.86
C ASN A 758 -40.07 4.22 23.66
N LEU A 759 -39.43 3.05 23.64
CA LEU A 759 -40.07 1.74 23.46
C LEU A 759 -40.42 1.08 24.79
N VAL A 760 -39.67 1.37 25.86
CA VAL A 760 -39.86 0.83 27.21
C VAL A 760 -40.09 1.99 28.20
N LYS A 761 -41.04 1.83 29.13
CA LYS A 761 -41.38 2.80 30.18
C LYS A 761 -40.96 2.29 31.56
N GLU A 762 -40.91 3.19 32.55
CA GLU A 762 -40.59 2.86 33.96
C GLU A 762 -41.41 1.68 34.51
N SER A 763 -42.71 1.63 34.16
CA SER A 763 -43.62 0.55 34.56
C SER A 763 -43.16 -0.84 34.11
N ASP A 764 -42.40 -0.93 33.02
CA ASP A 764 -42.06 -2.18 32.35
C ASP A 764 -40.86 -2.87 33.01
N TYR A 765 -40.04 -2.15 33.79
CA TYR A 765 -38.89 -2.68 34.55
C TYR A 765 -38.92 -2.31 36.03
N ASN A 766 -40.08 -1.87 36.55
CA ASN A 766 -40.25 -1.40 37.93
C ASN A 766 -39.74 -2.42 38.99
N THR A 767 -39.88 -3.72 38.73
CA THR A 767 -39.36 -4.79 39.61
C THR A 767 -37.84 -4.71 39.84
N TYR A 768 -37.08 -4.17 38.87
CA TYR A 768 -35.62 -4.01 38.94
C TYR A 768 -35.20 -2.60 39.35
N PHE A 769 -36.14 -1.65 39.42
CA PHE A 769 -35.85 -0.25 39.69
C PHE A 769 -35.06 -0.04 40.98
N SER A 770 -35.47 -0.66 42.09
CA SER A 770 -34.75 -0.56 43.37
C SER A 770 -33.34 -1.14 43.31
N LYS A 771 -33.13 -2.20 42.53
CA LYS A 771 -31.80 -2.79 42.29
C LYS A 771 -30.91 -1.80 41.54
N PHE A 772 -31.37 -1.31 40.38
CA PHE A 772 -30.63 -0.35 39.57
C PHE A 772 -30.32 0.92 40.36
N PHE A 773 -31.28 1.43 41.15
CA PHE A 773 -31.07 2.61 41.98
C PHE A 773 -30.01 2.40 43.07
N LEU A 774 -29.99 1.23 43.72
CA LEU A 774 -28.98 0.90 44.72
C LEU A 774 -27.58 0.75 44.08
N GLU A 775 -27.50 0.08 42.95
CA GLU A 775 -26.25 -0.11 42.19
C GLU A 775 -25.68 1.22 41.68
N ALA A 776 -26.55 2.09 41.15
CA ALA A 776 -26.22 3.45 40.75
C ALA A 776 -25.62 4.27 41.90
N ARG A 777 -26.24 4.22 43.10
CA ARG A 777 -25.72 4.86 44.32
C ARG A 777 -24.38 4.28 44.76
N HIS A 778 -24.13 3.01 44.50
CA HIS A 778 -22.85 2.38 44.80
C HIS A 778 -21.77 2.78 43.78
N SER A 779 -22.09 2.80 42.48
CA SER A 779 -21.17 3.21 41.42
C SER A 779 -20.72 4.67 41.59
N ILE A 780 -21.62 5.59 41.95
CA ILE A 780 -21.23 7.01 42.18
C ILE A 780 -20.34 7.18 43.41
N ARG A 781 -20.51 6.32 44.43
CA ARG A 781 -19.60 6.29 45.59
C ARG A 781 -18.22 5.79 45.19
N LYS A 782 -18.14 4.72 44.37
CA LYS A 782 -16.87 4.22 43.83
C LYS A 782 -16.14 5.31 43.03
N GLN A 783 -16.86 6.02 42.16
CA GLN A 783 -16.32 7.15 41.40
C GLN A 783 -15.75 8.24 42.31
N LYS A 784 -16.52 8.69 43.32
CA LYS A 784 -16.05 9.70 44.29
C LYS A 784 -14.84 9.24 45.09
N VAL A 785 -14.75 7.96 45.44
CA VAL A 785 -13.58 7.39 46.12
C VAL A 785 -12.37 7.38 45.20
N ALA A 786 -12.53 6.97 43.93
CA ALA A 786 -11.46 6.97 42.94
C ALA A 786 -10.93 8.39 42.66
N GLU A 787 -11.82 9.38 42.49
CA GLU A 787 -11.45 10.79 42.33
C GLU A 787 -10.74 11.36 43.56
N LYS A 788 -11.17 10.97 44.76
CA LYS A 788 -10.51 11.35 46.01
C LYS A 788 -9.11 10.72 46.11
N LEU A 789 -8.94 9.46 45.73
CA LEU A 789 -7.63 8.81 45.66
C LEU A 789 -6.71 9.48 44.63
N LYS A 790 -7.24 9.84 43.45
CA LYS A 790 -6.52 10.57 42.40
C LYS A 790 -6.06 11.95 42.88
N SER A 791 -6.91 12.69 43.59
CA SER A 791 -6.55 14.00 44.15
C SER A 791 -5.56 13.91 45.31
N ILE A 792 -5.65 12.87 46.16
CA ILE A 792 -4.66 12.58 47.20
C ILE A 792 -3.31 12.20 46.57
N GLN A 793 -3.29 11.34 45.55
CA GLN A 793 -2.06 10.96 44.83
C GLN A 793 -1.42 12.16 44.13
N LYS A 794 -2.22 13.02 43.48
CA LYS A 794 -1.73 14.24 42.84
C LYS A 794 -1.12 15.21 43.87
N ALA A 795 -1.79 15.40 45.01
CA ALA A 795 -1.27 16.22 46.09
C ALA A 795 0.02 15.63 46.71
N ALA A 796 0.14 14.30 46.79
CA ALA A 796 1.35 13.63 47.27
C ALA A 796 2.52 13.72 46.27
N SER A 797 2.25 13.67 44.95
CA SER A 797 3.29 13.85 43.92
C SER A 797 3.80 15.28 43.77
N GLU A 798 3.00 16.28 44.16
CA GLU A 798 3.41 17.70 44.15
C GLU A 798 4.40 18.04 45.30
N ASP A 799 4.46 17.22 46.36
CA ASP A 799 5.31 17.44 47.54
C ASP A 799 6.73 16.84 47.41
N ASP A 800 6.93 15.81 46.57
CA ASP A 800 8.20 15.06 46.46
C ASP A 800 9.15 15.54 45.32
N GLY A 801 8.77 16.59 44.57
CA GLY A 801 9.69 17.30 43.64
C GLY A 801 10.34 16.48 42.52
N ASP A 802 9.91 15.25 42.29
CA ASP A 802 10.46 14.35 41.26
C ASP A 802 9.40 14.18 40.16
N GLU A 803 9.50 14.98 39.08
CA GLU A 803 8.81 14.74 37.80
C GLU A 803 9.36 13.46 37.18
N ARG A 804 8.93 12.30 37.68
CA ARG A 804 9.00 11.04 36.96
C ARG A 804 7.59 10.62 36.62
N ASP A 805 7.27 10.67 35.33
CA ASP A 805 6.07 10.10 34.71
C ASP A 805 5.94 8.63 35.12
N TYR A 806 5.25 8.41 36.23
CA TYR A 806 4.71 7.11 36.62
C TYR A 806 3.19 7.26 36.56
N ALA A 807 2.65 7.31 35.35
CA ALA A 807 1.22 7.16 35.14
C ALA A 807 0.86 5.69 35.47
N PRO A 808 0.09 5.41 36.53
CA PRO A 808 -0.52 4.10 36.65
C PRO A 808 -1.45 3.93 35.46
N SER A 809 -1.42 2.76 34.83
CA SER A 809 -2.31 2.35 33.75
C SER A 809 -3.76 2.24 34.26
N TYR A 810 -4.41 3.38 34.48
CA TYR A 810 -5.86 3.52 34.38
C TYR A 810 -6.09 4.46 33.21
N GLY A 811 -6.59 3.89 32.11
CA GLY A 811 -6.66 4.51 30.80
C GLY A 811 -7.10 5.96 30.84
N ASN A 812 -6.40 6.79 30.08
CA ASN A 812 -6.70 8.19 29.83
C ASN A 812 -7.99 8.27 28.99
N ASN A 813 -9.13 7.87 29.56
CA ASN A 813 -10.40 7.79 28.87
C ASN A 813 -11.06 9.17 28.97
N ARG A 814 -10.89 10.01 27.94
CA ARG A 814 -11.55 11.32 27.82
C ARG A 814 -13.09 11.24 27.74
N ASN A 815 -13.66 10.03 27.80
CA ASN A 815 -15.07 9.73 27.53
C ASN A 815 -15.97 9.55 28.77
N GLY A 816 -15.51 9.91 29.98
CA GLY A 816 -16.32 9.84 31.21
C GLY A 816 -16.59 8.40 31.70
N ASN A 817 -17.37 8.27 32.79
CA ASN A 817 -17.76 6.97 33.34
C ASN A 817 -19.07 6.48 32.68
N THR A 818 -18.93 5.59 31.70
CA THR A 818 -20.04 5.06 30.89
C THR A 818 -21.06 4.26 31.71
N GLU A 819 -20.64 3.60 32.79
CA GLU A 819 -21.55 2.87 33.69
C GLU A 819 -22.50 3.83 34.42
N LEU A 820 -21.99 4.97 34.88
CA LEU A 820 -22.80 6.00 35.53
C LEU A 820 -23.77 6.67 34.56
N SER A 821 -23.33 6.94 33.33
CA SER A 821 -24.21 7.46 32.28
C SER A 821 -25.39 6.53 32.01
N ARG A 822 -25.13 5.22 31.92
CA ARG A 822 -26.15 4.20 31.70
C ARG A 822 -27.17 4.12 32.85
N TYR A 823 -26.73 4.12 34.11
CA TYR A 823 -27.67 4.16 35.24
C TYR A 823 -28.50 5.45 35.24
N ALA A 824 -27.91 6.59 34.86
CA ALA A 824 -28.62 7.84 34.79
C ALA A 824 -29.73 7.81 33.72
N ALA A 825 -29.45 7.26 32.55
CA ALA A 825 -30.43 7.06 31.48
C ALA A 825 -31.58 6.14 31.91
N ILE A 826 -31.26 4.99 32.52
CA ILE A 826 -32.26 4.01 32.99
C ILE A 826 -33.15 4.60 34.09
N LEU A 827 -32.62 5.41 35.00
CA LEU A 827 -33.38 5.96 36.13
C LEU A 827 -34.12 7.26 35.78
N LEU A 828 -33.75 7.92 34.68
CA LEU A 828 -34.30 9.20 34.27
C LEU A 828 -35.84 9.26 34.22
N PRO A 829 -36.57 8.23 33.75
CA PRO A 829 -38.03 8.28 33.70
C PRO A 829 -38.69 8.59 35.05
N ALA A 830 -38.03 8.26 36.17
CA ALA A 830 -38.50 8.53 37.53
C ALA A 830 -38.02 9.86 38.12
N TYR A 831 -37.34 10.73 37.35
CA TYR A 831 -36.70 11.96 37.83
C TYR A 831 -37.68 12.95 38.51
N ASP A 832 -38.87 13.10 37.94
CA ASP A 832 -39.90 13.99 38.50
C ASP A 832 -40.64 13.37 39.69
N THR A 833 -40.77 12.05 39.68
CA THR A 833 -41.60 11.28 40.63
C THR A 833 -40.83 10.83 41.87
N ASN A 834 -39.49 10.70 41.79
CA ASN A 834 -38.64 10.25 42.88
C ASN A 834 -37.52 11.26 43.21
N PRO A 835 -37.60 11.97 44.36
CA PRO A 835 -36.57 12.93 44.78
C PRO A 835 -35.15 12.34 44.92
N ASP A 836 -35.03 11.08 45.36
CA ASP A 836 -33.71 10.46 45.53
C ASP A 836 -33.04 10.15 44.18
N VAL A 837 -33.84 9.86 43.15
CA VAL A 837 -33.35 9.71 41.76
C VAL A 837 -32.90 11.04 41.20
N ARG A 838 -33.66 12.11 41.48
CA ARG A 838 -33.29 13.47 41.09
C ARG A 838 -31.92 13.86 41.63
N ASP A 839 -31.69 13.59 42.92
CA ASP A 839 -30.39 13.85 43.56
C ASP A 839 -29.27 13.01 42.94
N PHE A 840 -29.52 11.74 42.63
CA PHE A 840 -28.55 10.88 41.95
C PHE A 840 -28.21 11.39 40.54
N VAL A 841 -29.21 11.63 39.68
CA VAL A 841 -29.00 12.09 38.29
C VAL A 841 -28.29 13.44 38.28
N THR A 842 -28.66 14.35 39.19
CA THR A 842 -27.96 15.63 39.37
C THR A 842 -26.50 15.39 39.75
N ALA A 843 -26.22 14.52 40.72
CA ALA A 843 -24.86 14.23 41.15
C ALA A 843 -24.02 13.51 40.07
N ALA A 844 -24.62 12.67 39.24
CA ALA A 844 -23.96 11.97 38.14
C ALA A 844 -23.64 12.92 36.96
N CYS A 845 -24.53 13.88 36.66
CA CYS A 845 -24.37 14.83 35.55
C CYS A 845 -23.50 16.07 35.88
N PHE A 846 -23.35 16.45 37.16
CA PHE A 846 -22.63 17.66 37.58
C PHE A 846 -21.33 17.38 38.37
N GLY A 847 -20.80 16.16 38.30
CA GLY A 847 -19.50 15.78 38.89
C GLY A 847 -18.29 16.37 38.12
N PRO A 848 -17.12 16.55 38.78
CA PRO A 848 -16.00 17.31 38.22
C PRO A 848 -15.29 16.70 36.99
N GLU A 849 -15.50 15.42 36.64
CA GLU A 849 -14.90 14.78 35.44
C GLU A 849 -15.89 13.91 34.60
N VAL A 850 -17.21 13.99 34.80
CA VAL A 850 -18.18 13.21 34.00
C VAL A 850 -18.63 14.01 32.78
N LEU A 851 -18.01 13.78 31.61
CA LEU A 851 -18.54 14.28 30.34
C LEU A 851 -19.54 13.27 29.75
N PRO A 852 -20.74 13.70 29.34
CA PRO A 852 -21.70 12.81 28.69
C PRO A 852 -21.27 12.54 27.24
N SER A 853 -21.18 11.26 26.87
CA SER A 853 -20.83 10.82 25.51
C SER A 853 -22.04 10.41 24.67
N SER A 854 -23.23 10.24 25.25
CA SER A 854 -24.45 9.89 24.48
C SER A 854 -25.30 11.12 24.13
N PRO A 855 -25.87 11.19 22.90
CA PRO A 855 -26.80 12.26 22.51
C PRO A 855 -28.04 12.37 23.42
N GLY A 856 -28.49 11.25 23.99
CA GLY A 856 -29.58 11.20 24.97
C GLY A 856 -29.26 12.00 26.23
N VAL A 857 -28.05 11.86 26.78
CA VAL A 857 -27.64 12.61 27.99
C VAL A 857 -27.40 14.10 27.71
N VAL A 858 -27.04 14.47 26.48
CA VAL A 858 -27.00 15.87 26.03
C VAL A 858 -28.41 16.47 25.95
N ALA A 859 -29.41 15.69 25.50
CA ALA A 859 -30.81 16.09 25.55
C ALA A 859 -31.34 16.21 26.99
N ILE A 860 -30.89 15.34 27.91
CA ILE A 860 -31.15 15.44 29.37
C ILE A 860 -30.59 16.75 29.93
N PHE A 861 -29.39 17.16 29.50
CA PHE A 861 -28.80 18.44 29.87
C PHE A 861 -29.69 19.62 29.44
N ALA A 862 -30.26 19.58 28.24
CA ALA A 862 -31.18 20.61 27.74
C ALA A 862 -32.52 20.62 28.49
N VAL A 863 -33.14 19.47 28.74
CA VAL A 863 -34.43 19.36 29.45
C VAL A 863 -34.30 19.70 30.94
N SER A 864 -33.20 19.32 31.60
CA SER A 864 -32.92 19.67 33.00
C SER A 864 -32.64 21.16 33.17
N LEU A 865 -31.94 21.80 32.22
CA LEU A 865 -31.74 23.26 32.20
C LEU A 865 -33.06 24.03 32.00
N GLU A 866 -33.99 23.54 31.18
CA GLU A 866 -35.33 24.13 31.04
C GLU A 866 -36.20 23.95 32.29
N ARG A 867 -36.14 22.80 32.96
CA ARG A 867 -36.95 22.52 34.15
C ARG A 867 -36.43 23.17 35.43
N ILE A 868 -35.12 23.35 35.58
CA ILE A 868 -34.51 24.18 36.64
C ILE A 868 -34.93 25.66 36.47
N ARG A 869 -35.17 26.12 35.24
CA ARG A 869 -35.70 27.44 34.95
C ARG A 869 -37.15 27.64 35.45
N CYS A 870 -37.94 26.58 35.52
CA CYS A 870 -39.37 26.65 35.89
C CYS A 870 -39.68 26.45 37.38
N SER A 871 -38.71 26.07 38.23
CA SER A 871 -38.96 25.68 39.63
C SER A 871 -38.39 26.60 40.71
N MET A 872 -37.79 27.74 40.38
CA MET A 872 -37.31 28.71 41.38
C MET A 872 -38.33 29.82 41.67
N PRO A 873 -38.77 30.04 42.93
CA PRO A 873 -39.46 31.26 43.30
C PRO A 873 -38.48 32.43 43.25
N ALA A 874 -38.91 33.54 42.66
CA ALA A 874 -38.13 34.76 42.54
C ALA A 874 -37.78 35.32 43.94
N GLN A 875 -36.58 35.05 44.43
CA GLN A 875 -35.95 35.86 45.47
C GLN A 875 -34.66 36.51 44.95
N PRO A 876 -34.42 37.80 45.25
CA PRO A 876 -33.44 38.60 44.53
C PRO A 876 -32.10 38.67 45.27
N THR A 877 -31.45 37.54 45.56
CA THR A 877 -30.05 37.56 46.03
C THR A 877 -29.36 36.24 45.69
N ASP A 878 -28.95 36.05 44.44
CA ASP A 878 -27.56 35.70 44.07
C ASP A 878 -27.40 35.46 42.56
N LYS A 879 -27.73 36.46 41.73
CA LYS A 879 -27.64 36.33 40.25
C LYS A 879 -26.20 36.17 39.74
N HIS A 880 -25.17 36.41 40.56
CA HIS A 880 -23.77 36.39 40.13
C HIS A 880 -23.08 35.02 40.26
N VAL A 881 -23.48 34.17 41.20
CA VAL A 881 -22.94 32.81 41.35
C VAL A 881 -23.52 31.87 40.28
N THR A 882 -24.83 32.00 40.00
CA THR A 882 -25.54 31.19 38.98
C THR A 882 -25.12 31.55 37.55
N ALA A 883 -24.85 32.83 37.27
CA ALA A 883 -24.36 33.26 35.96
C ALA A 883 -22.93 32.75 35.69
N LYS A 884 -22.05 32.71 36.71
CA LYS A 884 -20.69 32.16 36.57
C LYS A 884 -20.70 30.63 36.35
N ALA A 885 -21.60 29.90 37.00
CA ALA A 885 -21.74 28.46 36.77
C ALA A 885 -22.24 28.15 35.34
N ILE A 886 -23.26 28.88 34.87
CA ILE A 886 -23.79 28.76 33.50
C ILE A 886 -22.75 29.17 32.46
N GLN A 887 -22.01 30.26 32.70
CA GLN A 887 -20.95 30.72 31.80
C GLN A 887 -19.79 29.71 31.72
N ARG A 888 -19.47 29.02 32.82
CA ARG A 888 -18.44 27.97 32.87
C ARG A 888 -18.89 26.69 32.15
N VAL A 889 -20.17 26.33 32.22
CA VAL A 889 -20.75 25.21 31.46
C VAL A 889 -20.77 25.50 29.96
N ILE A 890 -21.14 26.73 29.56
CA ILE A 890 -21.09 27.18 28.16
C ILE A 890 -19.65 27.22 27.64
N LEU A 891 -18.69 27.65 28.45
CA LEU A 891 -17.27 27.63 28.11
C LEU A 891 -16.75 26.20 27.92
N ASN A 892 -17.09 25.26 28.82
CA ASN A 892 -16.69 23.86 28.69
C ASN A 892 -17.35 23.16 27.49
N PHE A 893 -18.61 23.49 27.17
CA PHE A 893 -19.31 23.00 25.97
C PHE A 893 -18.69 23.57 24.69
N MET A 894 -18.31 24.85 24.68
CA MET A 894 -17.60 25.49 23.57
C MET A 894 -16.17 24.97 23.40
N GLU A 895 -15.50 24.59 24.49
CA GLU A 895 -14.20 23.92 24.46
C GLU A 895 -14.29 22.46 23.97
N SER A 896 -15.35 21.73 24.31
CA SER A 896 -15.65 20.40 23.74
C SER A 896 -15.90 20.46 22.23
N LEU A 897 -16.71 21.42 21.77
CA LEU A 897 -16.95 21.66 20.34
C LEU A 897 -15.69 22.15 19.61
N ARG A 898 -14.82 22.93 20.29
CA ARG A 898 -13.49 23.27 19.77
C ARG A 898 -12.57 22.07 19.73
N GLY A 899 -12.59 21.19 20.72
CA GLY A 899 -11.82 19.95 20.78
C GLY A 899 -12.20 18.99 19.64
N GLN A 900 -13.49 18.79 19.40
CA GLN A 900 -13.99 17.99 18.28
C GLN A 900 -13.69 18.63 16.92
N ARG A 901 -13.77 19.97 16.80
CA ARG A 901 -13.25 20.67 15.60
C ARG A 901 -11.74 20.49 15.47
N GLN A 902 -10.98 20.58 16.55
CA GLN A 902 -9.53 20.51 16.50
C GLN A 902 -9.03 19.08 16.26
N GLU A 903 -9.79 18.04 16.65
CA GLU A 903 -9.62 16.63 16.25
C GLU A 903 -10.04 16.40 14.79
N PHE A 904 -11.10 17.05 14.30
CA PHE A 904 -11.41 17.09 12.86
C PHE A 904 -10.31 17.81 12.04
N TRP A 905 -9.66 18.84 12.59
CA TRP A 905 -8.54 19.55 11.96
C TRP A 905 -7.16 18.95 12.25
N SER A 906 -7.02 17.99 13.18
CA SER A 906 -5.75 17.31 13.49
C SER A 906 -5.69 15.85 13.02
N SER A 907 -6.85 15.25 12.72
CA SER A 907 -6.96 14.09 11.83
C SER A 907 -6.68 14.49 10.37
N VAL A 908 -6.86 15.77 10.03
CA VAL A 908 -6.38 16.37 8.78
C VAL A 908 -4.95 16.92 8.99
N SER A 909 -3.95 16.10 8.66
CA SER A 909 -2.50 16.37 8.64
C SER A 909 -1.71 16.21 9.97
N PRO A 910 -0.86 15.16 10.07
CA PRO A 910 0.21 15.05 11.07
C PRO A 910 1.49 15.88 10.75
N TRP A 911 1.55 16.64 9.66
CA TRP A 911 2.82 17.10 9.08
C TRP A 911 3.33 18.50 9.51
N ARG A 912 2.85 19.08 10.61
CA ARG A 912 3.23 20.46 11.00
C ARG A 912 3.78 20.68 12.41
N ARG A 913 4.23 19.65 13.14
CA ARG A 913 4.90 19.87 14.46
C ARG A 913 6.31 19.31 14.63
N LYS A 914 6.96 18.80 13.60
CA LYS A 914 8.41 18.56 13.59
C LYS A 914 9.02 18.87 12.21
N ARG A 915 9.15 20.15 11.90
CA ARG A 915 10.21 20.73 11.05
C ARG A 915 10.50 22.13 11.54
#